data_AF-A0A959NQM0-F1
#
_entry.id   AF-A0A959NQM0-F1
#
_cell.length_a   1.000
_cell.length_b   1.000
_cell.length_c   1.000
_cell.angle_alpha   90.00
_cell.angle_beta   90.00
_cell.angle_gamma   90.00
#
_symmetry.space_group_name_H-M   'P 1'
#
loop_
_entity.id
_entity.type
_entity.pdbx_description
1 polymer ?
#
loop_
_entity_poly.entity_id
_entity_poly.type
_entity_poly.pdbx_seq_one_letter_code
_entity_poly.pdbx_strand_id
1 'polypeptide(L)'
;MKIIIHYLQKVYIVLILLLVILSSKHTFAQVAAQDSLALVALYNSTGGPNWTNNTNWLNGPVSTWAGINVIDGHVYTIELINNNLSGNIPTDIGNLTGLRNLILDDNKLTGEIPSQISQLSELSVLTLSHNQMTGNLPAGLGNQNMTNLSLEFNKFTGPIPAEAGTWEFLYYLVVNDNQFTSLPNLTGLPLGSLVTVQNNKFEFDDLEPNIGVLHTYAPQDSIGLAQQKTVKYYEQLLITSNTGGTQNTYKWYKNDVLINGQTSANLIIQNVALNDAGIYKVEVKNNLVTDLTLYGRPINVQIDGSILGLSITKPENNEKWIAGETNTIRWTGGRADQSLAIAYSIDEGKTFQTLDFVYPANIGNAVWHIPDSLLTTRARIRIYDFATAEILDESENFRIKPYIITKIIKGTNGIETYRAYNNKLDKWGFGNTQAEMWPEVGWYSTWDYQTGIDPFIDKVYDQDVGDGVFKNAKSSEFTDWSSYVKAFGEHNCYWYGFIYSFIATENWKAKKSSWGGSCFGIAAANAIAFEDSVEFRANFPNFPTFVTPSTVKPDNLVRMAITQLFSHQLGNPNETIRSVAYNTSPTQTIRDLKKMLKEDNVKIRNLLFWSNDTSNPGGHAINVYKLEQNPDTLELFTVYVWDNSYPNSLKAKIIVDTSANNGKGSWEPKYAWSTWGGYYHFGLDLPATTYLNNSSLTKTNMKQTPFLLDENELKVYNTPSANIEIKDNLGNVTGFGGSGVMSNIPNSVPLIFLNGSTGPPYGYLLPKNNYSIKMNNFKNDTVNTFVFTGNKIFEYERSAATNNQTDNLFFDGGMSVSNPN
;
A
#
# COMPACT_ATOMS: atom_id res chain seq x y z
N MET A 1 22.06 42.06 126.26
CA MET A 1 22.47 42.97 125.16
C MET A 1 23.58 42.38 124.27
N LYS A 2 24.81 42.11 124.75
CA LYS A 2 25.93 41.62 123.90
C LYS A 2 25.61 40.35 123.06
N ILE A 3 24.85 39.39 123.58
CA ILE A 3 24.46 38.17 122.86
C ILE A 3 23.55 38.46 121.64
N ILE A 4 22.64 39.44 121.76
CA ILE A 4 21.72 39.82 120.68
C ILE A 4 22.48 40.48 119.52
N ILE A 5 23.47 41.32 119.84
CA ILE A 5 24.34 41.98 118.83
C ILE A 5 25.16 40.92 118.06
N HIS A 6 25.66 39.89 118.73
CA HIS A 6 26.41 38.82 118.08
C HIS A 6 25.53 37.94 117.17
N TYR A 7 24.26 37.71 117.54
CA TYR A 7 23.29 37.03 116.69
C TYR A 7 22.91 37.88 115.47
N LEU A 8 22.66 39.19 115.65
CA LEU A 8 22.37 40.11 114.55
C LEU A 8 23.54 40.21 113.57
N GLN A 9 24.80 40.26 114.03
CA GLN A 9 25.96 40.24 113.13
C GLN A 9 26.05 38.93 112.31
N LYS A 10 25.78 37.77 112.91
CA LYS A 10 25.76 36.50 112.15
C LYS A 10 24.62 36.43 111.13
N VAL A 11 23.42 36.89 111.49
CA VAL A 11 22.30 36.98 110.55
C VAL A 11 22.57 37.99 109.42
N TYR A 12 23.22 39.11 109.71
CA TYR A 12 23.59 40.12 108.71
C TYR A 12 24.68 39.60 107.75
N ILE A 13 25.68 38.86 108.24
CA ILE A 13 26.69 38.20 107.40
C ILE A 13 26.08 37.10 106.54
N VAL A 14 25.15 36.29 107.07
CA VAL A 14 24.42 35.29 106.29
C VAL A 14 23.53 35.94 105.23
N LEU A 15 22.86 37.05 105.53
CA LEU A 15 22.08 37.82 104.56
C LEU A 15 22.96 38.46 103.49
N ILE A 16 24.15 38.96 103.82
CA ILE A 16 25.13 39.46 102.83
C ILE A 16 25.66 38.31 101.96
N LEU A 17 25.95 37.14 102.52
CA LEU A 17 26.34 35.95 101.73
C LEU A 17 25.20 35.49 100.80
N LEU A 18 23.96 35.46 101.28
CA LEU A 18 22.79 35.20 100.42
C LEU A 18 22.59 36.27 99.35
N LEU A 19 22.79 37.56 99.66
CA LEU A 19 22.73 38.65 98.69
C LEU A 19 23.90 38.64 97.70
N VAL A 20 25.09 38.17 98.07
CA VAL A 20 26.22 37.95 97.16
C VAL A 20 25.95 36.74 96.25
N ILE A 21 25.37 35.66 96.77
CA ILE A 21 24.93 34.49 95.97
C ILE A 21 23.73 34.86 95.04
N LEU A 22 22.88 35.79 95.44
CA LEU A 22 21.77 36.32 94.64
C LEU A 22 22.16 37.49 93.71
N SER A 23 23.35 38.08 93.87
CA SER A 23 23.87 39.15 92.99
C SER A 23 25.05 38.70 92.12
N SER A 24 25.64 37.53 92.37
CA SER A 24 26.34 36.76 91.35
C SER A 24 25.32 36.26 90.32
N LYS A 25 24.85 37.16 89.45
CA LYS A 25 24.28 36.80 88.16
C LYS A 25 25.38 36.21 87.27
N HIS A 26 25.80 34.99 87.60
CA HIS A 26 26.11 34.03 86.55
C HIS A 26 24.78 33.63 85.92
N THR A 27 24.27 34.51 85.06
CA THR A 27 23.35 34.10 84.01
C THR A 27 24.12 33.13 83.13
N PHE A 28 24.06 31.85 83.46
CA PHE A 28 24.17 30.81 82.44
C PHE A 28 23.17 31.21 81.35
N ALA A 29 23.66 31.37 80.12
CA ALA A 29 22.79 31.66 78.98
C ALA A 29 21.75 30.55 78.94
N GLN A 30 20.49 30.88 79.21
CA GLN A 30 19.42 29.90 79.25
C GLN A 30 19.26 29.39 77.83
N VAL A 31 19.48 28.09 77.62
CA VAL A 31 19.34 27.47 76.30
C VAL A 31 17.94 27.75 75.77
N ALA A 32 17.86 28.15 74.50
CA ALA A 32 16.60 28.47 73.86
C ALA A 32 15.58 27.34 74.04
N ALA A 33 14.34 27.68 74.40
CA ALA A 33 13.33 26.70 74.77
C ALA A 33 13.03 25.71 73.62
N GLN A 34 13.08 26.20 72.38
CA GLN A 34 12.94 25.38 71.17
C GLN A 34 14.05 24.32 71.04
N ASP A 35 15.31 24.68 71.32
CA ASP A 35 16.45 23.77 71.28
C ASP A 35 16.30 22.66 72.33
N SER A 36 15.91 23.04 73.56
CA SER A 36 15.64 22.07 74.61
C SER A 36 14.50 21.10 74.24
N LEU A 37 13.45 21.59 73.59
CA LEU A 37 12.33 20.75 73.14
C LEU A 37 12.74 19.81 71.99
N ALA A 38 13.52 20.29 71.03
CA ALA A 38 14.05 19.48 69.93
C ALA A 38 14.96 18.35 70.43
N LEU A 39 15.83 18.62 71.42
CA LEU A 39 16.63 17.58 72.06
C LEU A 39 15.75 16.58 72.85
N VAL A 40 14.71 17.03 73.56
CA VAL A 40 13.75 16.11 74.21
C VAL A 40 13.03 15.23 73.19
N ALA A 41 12.67 15.78 72.03
CA ALA A 41 12.09 15.01 70.93
C ALA A 41 13.07 13.94 70.42
N LEU A 42 14.36 14.30 70.20
CA LEU A 42 15.41 13.37 69.77
C LEU A 42 15.64 12.24 70.79
N TYR A 43 15.68 12.59 72.09
CA TYR A 43 15.78 11.63 73.19
C TYR A 43 14.61 10.63 73.16
N ASN A 44 13.38 11.12 73.02
CA ASN A 44 12.20 10.26 73.01
C ASN A 44 12.08 9.42 71.73
N SER A 45 12.40 9.98 70.55
CA SER A 45 12.23 9.29 69.25
C SER A 45 13.30 8.24 68.96
N THR A 46 14.45 8.30 69.63
CA THR A 46 15.59 7.39 69.43
C THR A 46 15.91 6.52 70.65
N GLY A 47 14.98 6.39 71.59
CA GLY A 47 15.07 5.40 72.69
C GLY A 47 15.94 5.81 73.87
N GLY A 48 16.01 7.11 74.19
CA GLY A 48 16.83 7.76 75.22
C GLY A 48 17.14 7.00 76.52
N PRO A 49 16.15 6.36 77.18
CA PRO A 49 16.40 5.56 78.39
C PRO A 49 17.34 4.36 78.19
N ASN A 50 17.51 3.90 76.95
CA ASN A 50 18.32 2.74 76.55
C ASN A 50 19.63 3.12 75.83
N TRP A 51 19.98 4.40 75.75
CA TRP A 51 21.27 4.84 75.22
C TRP A 51 22.42 4.39 76.15
N THR A 52 23.61 4.18 75.58
CA THR A 52 24.82 3.79 76.32
C THR A 52 25.22 4.87 77.35
N ASN A 53 25.06 6.13 76.98
CA ASN A 53 25.34 7.32 77.75
C ASN A 53 24.23 8.35 77.53
N ASN A 54 23.38 8.50 78.55
CA ASN A 54 22.36 9.54 78.65
C ASN A 54 22.60 10.46 79.86
N THR A 55 23.87 10.63 80.26
CA THR A 55 24.24 11.40 81.47
C THR A 55 23.66 12.82 81.42
N ASN A 56 22.99 13.21 82.51
CA ASN A 56 22.27 14.47 82.72
C ASN A 56 21.05 14.76 81.82
N TRP A 57 20.79 13.95 80.77
CA TRP A 57 19.60 14.13 79.93
C TRP A 57 18.33 14.08 80.78
N LEU A 58 17.43 15.04 80.54
CA LEU A 58 16.19 15.31 81.31
C LEU A 58 16.37 15.65 82.81
N ASN A 59 17.59 15.59 83.37
CA ASN A 59 17.85 15.70 84.81
C ASN A 59 18.76 16.88 85.21
N GLY A 60 19.43 17.52 84.25
CA GLY A 60 20.25 18.72 84.45
C GLY A 60 20.03 19.77 83.36
N PRO A 61 20.73 20.93 83.41
CA PRO A 61 20.71 21.92 82.33
C PRO A 61 21.21 21.34 81.01
N VAL A 62 20.65 21.76 79.86
CA VAL A 62 20.99 21.22 78.53
C VAL A 62 22.49 21.31 78.22
N SER A 63 23.19 22.37 78.65
CA SER A 63 24.64 22.52 78.52
C SER A 63 25.48 21.51 79.32
N THR A 64 24.85 20.62 80.09
CA THR A 64 25.49 19.53 80.85
C THR A 64 25.12 18.15 80.32
N TRP A 65 24.24 18.05 79.32
CA TRP A 65 23.81 16.79 78.72
C TRP A 65 24.96 16.18 77.93
N ALA A 66 25.19 14.87 78.12
CA ALA A 66 26.26 14.17 77.40
C ALA A 66 26.07 14.32 75.87
N GLY A 67 27.14 14.69 75.18
CA GLY A 67 27.14 14.92 73.73
C GLY A 67 26.63 16.28 73.27
N ILE A 68 26.25 17.19 74.17
CA ILE A 68 25.69 18.51 73.81
C ILE A 68 26.70 19.64 74.07
N ASN A 69 26.99 20.43 73.04
CA ASN A 69 27.69 21.71 73.17
C ASN A 69 26.74 22.89 72.92
N VAL A 70 26.86 23.95 73.73
CA VAL A 70 26.03 25.15 73.64
C VAL A 70 26.93 26.38 73.49
N ILE A 71 26.63 27.23 72.49
CA ILE A 71 27.27 28.52 72.27
C ILE A 71 26.17 29.60 72.23
N ASP A 72 26.39 30.71 72.94
CA ASP A 72 25.48 31.88 73.00
C ASP A 72 23.99 31.58 73.28
N GLY A 73 23.72 30.48 74.00
CA GLY A 73 22.36 30.04 74.36
C GLY A 73 21.69 29.12 73.33
N HIS A 74 22.39 28.72 72.27
CA HIS A 74 21.92 27.77 71.27
C HIS A 74 22.76 26.49 71.24
N VAL A 75 22.13 25.37 70.88
CA VAL A 75 22.81 24.08 70.71
C VAL A 75 23.64 24.12 69.43
N TYR A 76 24.96 24.02 69.58
CA TYR A 76 25.93 24.15 68.49
C TYR A 76 26.43 22.81 67.95
N THR A 77 26.50 21.79 68.80
CA THR A 77 26.94 20.45 68.44
C THR A 77 26.13 19.40 69.20
N ILE A 78 25.74 18.35 68.47
CA ILE A 78 25.22 17.09 69.00
C ILE A 78 26.18 16.00 68.56
N GLU A 79 26.84 15.36 69.51
CA GLU A 79 27.80 14.28 69.30
C GLU A 79 27.41 13.06 70.15
N LEU A 80 26.78 12.07 69.52
CA LEU A 80 26.23 10.87 70.18
C LEU A 80 26.68 9.59 69.47
N ILE A 81 27.97 9.53 69.10
CA ILE A 81 28.62 8.39 68.43
C ILE A 81 28.52 7.13 69.31
N ASN A 82 28.27 5.97 68.70
CA ASN A 82 28.30 4.66 69.37
C ASN A 82 27.45 4.60 70.66
N ASN A 83 26.27 5.24 70.63
CA ASN A 83 25.47 5.50 71.81
C ASN A 83 24.15 4.69 71.85
N ASN A 84 24.00 3.72 70.94
CA ASN A 84 22.85 2.81 70.87
C ASN A 84 21.50 3.54 70.62
N LEU A 85 21.52 4.69 69.94
CA LEU A 85 20.30 5.38 69.48
C LEU A 85 19.54 4.46 68.50
N SER A 86 18.24 4.26 68.71
CA SER A 86 17.40 3.39 67.88
C SER A 86 16.02 3.99 67.65
N GLY A 87 15.62 4.13 66.38
CA GLY A 87 14.42 4.87 65.98
C GLY A 87 14.78 5.95 64.96
N ASN A 88 13.92 6.97 64.81
CA ASN A 88 14.06 7.97 63.75
C ASN A 88 14.53 9.33 64.29
N ILE A 89 15.28 10.06 63.47
CA ILE A 89 15.57 11.48 63.71
C ILE A 89 14.23 12.26 63.62
N PRO A 90 13.84 13.04 64.64
CA PRO A 90 12.54 13.71 64.65
C PRO A 90 12.56 14.95 63.76
N THR A 91 11.39 15.36 63.26
CA THR A 91 11.24 16.60 62.47
C THR A 91 11.65 17.85 63.24
N ASP A 92 11.50 17.82 64.57
CA ASP A 92 11.87 18.89 65.50
C ASP A 92 13.36 19.23 65.48
N ILE A 93 14.22 18.37 64.92
CA ILE A 93 15.65 18.66 64.73
C ILE A 93 15.86 19.99 63.99
N GLY A 94 14.97 20.36 63.06
CA GLY A 94 15.03 21.62 62.31
C GLY A 94 14.84 22.91 63.14
N ASN A 95 14.36 22.80 64.38
CA ASN A 95 14.23 23.94 65.29
C ASN A 95 15.57 24.41 65.88
N LEU A 96 16.64 23.60 65.76
CA LEU A 96 17.98 23.85 66.31
C LEU A 96 18.77 24.80 65.42
N THR A 97 18.27 26.00 65.13
CA THR A 97 18.81 26.89 64.07
C THR A 97 20.29 27.30 64.23
N GLY A 98 20.87 27.15 65.43
CA GLY A 98 22.31 27.36 65.68
C GLY A 98 23.20 26.10 65.56
N LEU A 99 22.64 24.94 65.17
CA LEU A 99 23.35 23.67 65.10
C LEU A 99 24.29 23.64 63.89
N ARG A 100 25.59 23.53 64.16
CA ARG A 100 26.62 23.40 63.13
C ARG A 100 27.03 21.96 62.87
N ASN A 101 27.08 21.14 63.92
CA ASN A 101 27.61 19.78 63.87
C ASN A 101 26.58 18.78 64.40
N LEU A 102 26.15 17.84 63.55
CA LEU A 102 25.29 16.72 63.92
C LEU A 102 26.02 15.41 63.63
N ILE A 103 26.47 14.74 64.70
CA ILE A 103 27.40 13.61 64.67
C ILE A 103 26.75 12.43 65.41
N LEU A 104 26.19 11.49 64.65
CA LEU A 104 25.39 10.35 65.17
C LEU A 104 25.87 8.99 64.62
N ASP A 105 27.14 8.88 64.26
CA ASP A 105 27.74 7.65 63.71
C ASP A 105 27.65 6.44 64.66
N ASP A 106 27.75 5.23 64.12
CA ASP A 106 27.75 3.95 64.87
C ASP A 106 26.49 3.73 65.74
N ASN A 107 25.31 4.01 65.19
CA ASN A 107 24.03 3.85 65.89
C ASN A 107 23.08 2.89 65.14
N LYS A 108 21.83 2.82 65.60
CA LYS A 108 20.77 1.97 65.03
C LYS A 108 19.60 2.83 64.53
N LEU A 109 19.92 4.03 64.02
CA LEU A 109 18.92 4.95 63.48
C LEU A 109 18.30 4.38 62.20
N THR A 110 17.01 4.61 62.03
CA THR A 110 16.17 4.11 60.94
C THR A 110 15.31 5.23 60.35
N GLY A 111 14.75 4.97 59.17
CA GLY A 111 13.91 5.95 58.47
C GLY A 111 14.75 6.98 57.71
N GLU A 112 14.10 8.08 57.32
CA GLU A 112 14.68 9.11 56.45
C GLU A 112 15.32 10.25 57.24
N ILE A 113 16.21 11.01 56.61
CA ILE A 113 16.63 12.31 57.15
C ILE A 113 15.43 13.26 56.98
N PRO A 114 14.88 13.87 58.05
CA PRO A 114 13.74 14.76 57.95
C PRO A 114 14.06 15.98 57.10
N SER A 115 13.16 16.39 56.21
CA SER A 115 13.37 17.52 55.30
C SER A 115 13.63 18.85 56.02
N GLN A 116 13.17 18.95 57.28
CA GLN A 116 13.42 20.02 58.22
C GLN A 116 14.91 20.25 58.53
N ILE A 117 15.81 19.29 58.23
CA ILE A 117 17.26 19.52 58.30
C ILE A 117 17.73 20.70 57.43
N SER A 118 16.95 21.04 56.39
CA SER A 118 17.16 22.21 55.52
C SER A 118 16.91 23.56 56.22
N GLN A 119 16.37 23.57 57.44
CA GLN A 119 16.12 24.77 58.25
C GLN A 119 17.35 25.19 59.08
N LEU A 120 18.37 24.31 59.16
CA LEU A 120 19.56 24.48 59.96
C LEU A 120 20.62 25.28 59.19
N SER A 121 20.45 26.59 59.05
CA SER A 121 21.29 27.44 58.17
C SER A 121 22.78 27.44 58.51
N GLU A 122 23.15 27.08 59.74
CA GLU A 122 24.54 26.97 60.20
C GLU A 122 25.12 25.56 60.04
N LEU A 123 24.34 24.56 59.58
CA LEU A 123 24.78 23.17 59.49
C LEU A 123 25.93 23.04 58.50
N SER A 124 27.04 22.45 58.98
CA SER A 124 28.27 22.29 58.21
C SER A 124 28.88 20.89 58.33
N VAL A 125 28.65 20.20 59.44
CA VAL A 125 29.06 18.80 59.64
C VAL A 125 27.82 17.95 59.89
N LEU A 126 27.60 16.97 59.01
CA LEU A 126 26.56 15.94 59.18
C LEU A 126 27.19 14.56 58.98
N THR A 127 27.28 13.78 60.06
CA THR A 127 27.82 12.42 60.02
C THR A 127 26.82 11.44 60.65
N LEU A 128 26.38 10.46 59.83
CA LEU A 128 25.36 9.45 60.15
C LEU A 128 25.84 8.04 59.76
N SER A 129 27.16 7.84 59.67
CA SER A 129 27.80 6.63 59.18
C SER A 129 27.43 5.42 60.06
N HIS A 130 27.47 4.21 59.49
CA HIS A 130 27.14 2.96 60.22
C HIS A 130 25.79 3.02 60.94
N ASN A 131 24.71 3.28 60.18
CA ASN A 131 23.34 3.28 60.67
C ASN A 131 22.44 2.42 59.75
N GLN A 132 21.11 2.57 59.85
CA GLN A 132 20.14 1.86 59.02
C GLN A 132 19.17 2.84 58.33
N MET A 133 19.65 4.06 58.05
CA MET A 133 18.88 5.13 57.41
C MET A 133 18.50 4.75 55.97
N THR A 134 17.34 5.22 55.54
CA THR A 134 16.70 4.89 54.24
C THR A 134 16.21 6.17 53.55
N GLY A 135 15.72 6.03 52.32
CA GLY A 135 15.10 7.13 51.59
C GLY A 135 16.12 8.08 50.97
N ASN A 136 15.63 9.20 50.44
CA ASN A 136 16.45 10.15 49.69
C ASN A 136 17.01 11.26 50.58
N LEU A 137 18.11 11.90 50.17
CA LEU A 137 18.57 13.12 50.81
C LEU A 137 17.61 14.29 50.51
N PRO A 138 17.22 15.10 51.51
CA PRO A 138 16.43 16.30 51.27
C PRO A 138 17.18 17.27 50.34
N ALA A 139 16.52 17.77 49.28
CA ALA A 139 17.16 18.68 48.32
C ALA A 139 17.78 19.93 48.99
N GLY A 140 17.11 20.45 50.02
CA GLY A 140 17.60 21.59 50.79
C GLY A 140 18.92 21.37 51.55
N LEU A 141 19.36 20.12 51.75
CA LEU A 141 20.70 19.81 52.29
C LEU A 141 21.80 20.27 51.33
N GLY A 142 21.54 20.25 50.01
CA GLY A 142 22.48 20.74 49.00
C GLY A 142 22.72 22.26 49.06
N ASN A 143 21.85 23.02 49.72
CA ASN A 143 22.01 24.47 49.90
C ASN A 143 22.76 24.85 51.19
N GLN A 144 23.20 23.88 52.00
CA GLN A 144 23.93 24.12 53.25
C GLN A 144 25.43 24.34 52.99
N ASN A 145 26.09 25.12 53.85
CA ASN A 145 27.54 25.35 53.81
C ASN A 145 28.31 24.16 54.41
N MET A 146 28.14 22.99 53.79
CA MET A 146 28.73 21.73 54.21
C MET A 146 30.26 21.74 54.09
N THR A 147 30.94 21.32 55.15
CA THR A 147 32.37 21.02 55.19
C THR A 147 32.64 19.51 55.24
N ASN A 148 31.77 18.76 55.94
CA ASN A 148 31.84 17.31 56.07
C ASN A 148 30.45 16.67 55.95
N LEU A 149 30.29 15.74 55.00
CA LEU A 149 29.12 14.87 54.88
C LEU A 149 29.57 13.40 54.87
N SER A 150 29.25 12.65 55.92
CA SER A 150 29.54 11.21 56.02
C SER A 150 28.25 10.42 56.27
N LEU A 151 27.95 9.51 55.35
CA LEU A 151 26.69 8.74 55.30
C LEU A 151 26.95 7.26 55.04
N GLU A 152 28.20 6.80 55.08
CA GLU A 152 28.57 5.44 54.67
C GLU A 152 27.89 4.34 55.50
N PHE A 153 27.77 3.16 54.90
CA PHE A 153 27.10 2.00 55.50
C PHE A 153 25.67 2.31 55.97
N ASN A 154 24.83 2.73 55.03
CA ASN A 154 23.41 3.00 55.21
C ASN A 154 22.60 2.37 54.05
N LYS A 155 21.35 2.79 53.86
CA LYS A 155 20.45 2.32 52.80
C LYS A 155 19.80 3.51 52.08
N PHE A 156 20.49 4.64 51.98
CA PHE A 156 20.00 5.82 51.26
C PHE A 156 19.82 5.52 49.78
N THR A 157 18.80 6.12 49.17
CA THR A 157 18.37 5.89 47.78
C THR A 157 18.29 7.19 46.99
N GLY A 158 18.09 7.06 45.68
CA GLY A 158 17.84 8.20 44.79
C GLY A 158 19.09 9.03 44.49
N PRO A 159 18.94 10.23 43.92
CA PRO A 159 20.07 11.09 43.60
C PRO A 159 20.65 11.75 44.85
N ILE A 160 21.95 12.05 44.82
CA ILE A 160 22.51 13.12 45.66
C ILE A 160 21.97 14.45 45.09
N PRO A 161 21.50 15.41 45.91
CA PRO A 161 20.83 16.62 45.42
C PRO A 161 21.66 17.40 44.40
N ALA A 162 21.03 17.90 43.34
CA ALA A 162 21.75 18.64 42.29
C ALA A 162 22.46 19.89 42.84
N GLU A 163 21.85 20.50 43.86
CA GLU A 163 22.35 21.66 44.60
C GLU A 163 23.70 21.38 45.30
N ALA A 164 24.03 20.13 45.61
CA ALA A 164 25.32 19.74 46.20
C ALA A 164 26.54 20.07 45.32
N GLY A 165 26.36 20.33 44.02
CA GLY A 165 27.40 20.89 43.16
C GLY A 165 27.86 22.30 43.57
N THR A 166 27.17 22.95 44.51
CA THR A 166 27.51 24.28 45.08
C THR A 166 28.28 24.22 46.40
N TRP A 167 28.67 23.03 46.87
CA TRP A 167 29.39 22.84 48.13
C TRP A 167 30.88 23.24 48.06
N GLU A 168 31.16 24.52 47.80
CA GLU A 168 32.51 25.11 47.62
C GLU A 168 33.46 24.93 48.85
N PHE A 169 32.95 24.47 49.99
CA PHE A 169 33.72 24.26 51.23
C PHE A 169 33.80 22.79 51.69
N LEU A 170 33.24 21.83 50.94
CA LEU A 170 33.16 20.44 51.37
C LEU A 170 34.48 19.69 51.15
N TYR A 171 35.14 19.32 52.24
CA TYR A 171 36.39 18.56 52.25
C TYR A 171 36.18 17.04 52.33
N TYR A 172 35.01 16.58 52.78
CA TYR A 172 34.71 15.16 52.95
C TYR A 172 33.31 14.83 52.44
N LEU A 173 33.23 14.04 51.37
CA LEU A 173 32.01 13.40 50.87
C LEU A 173 32.18 11.88 50.92
N VAL A 174 31.69 11.28 51.99
CA VAL A 174 31.83 9.85 52.27
C VAL A 174 30.45 9.21 52.21
N VAL A 175 30.09 8.65 51.06
CA VAL A 175 28.73 8.16 50.76
C VAL A 175 28.70 6.72 50.26
N ASN A 176 29.81 6.00 50.42
CA ASN A 176 29.93 4.60 50.03
C ASN A 176 28.96 3.68 50.78
N ASP A 177 28.76 2.48 50.25
CA ASP A 177 27.96 1.42 50.89
C ASP A 177 26.51 1.89 51.15
N ASN A 178 25.86 2.33 50.07
CA ASN A 178 24.50 2.87 50.02
C ASN A 178 23.80 2.44 48.71
N GLN A 179 22.72 3.12 48.30
CA GLN A 179 21.97 2.83 47.07
C GLN A 179 21.69 4.11 46.25
N PHE A 180 22.58 5.10 46.31
CA PHE A 180 22.48 6.32 45.52
C PHE A 180 22.56 6.03 44.03
N THR A 181 21.74 6.73 43.24
CA THR A 181 21.49 6.45 41.81
C THR A 181 21.91 7.58 40.88
N SER A 182 22.40 8.72 41.39
CA SER A 182 23.01 9.75 40.56
C SER A 182 23.87 10.73 41.37
N LEU A 183 24.98 11.17 40.78
CA LEU A 183 25.98 12.06 41.39
C LEU A 183 25.99 13.41 40.63
N PRO A 184 25.81 14.56 41.30
CA PRO A 184 25.93 15.87 40.65
C PRO A 184 27.38 16.14 40.21
N ASN A 185 27.58 17.24 39.48
CA ASN A 185 28.93 17.69 39.16
C ASN A 185 29.60 18.31 40.41
N LEU A 186 30.71 17.70 40.83
CA LEU A 186 31.52 18.03 42.00
C LEU A 186 32.90 18.63 41.63
N THR A 187 33.14 19.02 40.37
CA THR A 187 34.42 19.64 39.97
C THR A 187 34.70 21.00 40.65
N GLY A 188 33.70 21.57 41.34
CA GLY A 188 33.84 22.80 42.14
C GLY A 188 34.31 22.59 43.58
N LEU A 189 34.52 21.35 44.03
CA LEU A 189 35.00 21.07 45.39
C LEU A 189 36.44 21.58 45.62
N PRO A 190 36.82 21.89 46.87
CA PRO A 190 38.20 22.21 47.25
C PRO A 190 39.24 21.21 46.74
N LEU A 191 40.44 21.71 46.41
CA LEU A 191 41.56 20.85 46.04
C LEU A 191 41.98 19.98 47.23
N GLY A 192 41.90 18.66 47.07
CA GLY A 192 42.21 17.69 48.12
C GLY A 192 41.02 17.19 48.93
N SER A 193 39.77 17.52 48.54
CA SER A 193 38.58 16.92 49.14
C SER A 193 38.52 15.42 48.93
N LEU A 194 38.28 14.65 50.00
CA LEU A 194 38.09 13.20 49.96
C LEU A 194 36.67 12.89 49.48
N VAL A 195 36.54 12.21 48.34
CA VAL A 195 35.24 11.82 47.75
C VAL A 195 35.20 10.31 47.50
N THR A 196 34.38 9.59 48.28
CA THR A 196 34.23 8.12 48.21
C THR A 196 32.78 7.73 47.94
N VAL A 197 32.56 7.04 46.82
CA VAL A 197 31.22 6.77 46.23
C VAL A 197 31.01 5.31 45.82
N GLN A 198 31.98 4.42 46.05
CA GLN A 198 31.89 2.97 45.81
C GLN A 198 30.67 2.32 46.49
N ASN A 199 30.27 1.12 46.04
CA ASN A 199 29.15 0.35 46.59
C ASN A 199 27.83 1.15 46.61
N ASN A 200 27.51 1.80 45.48
CA ASN A 200 26.24 2.49 45.21
C ASN A 200 25.66 1.98 43.87
N LYS A 201 24.84 2.78 43.19
CA LYS A 201 24.22 2.48 41.88
C LYS A 201 24.53 3.56 40.84
N PHE A 202 25.70 4.19 40.92
CA PHE A 202 26.11 5.22 39.96
C PHE A 202 26.52 4.59 38.62
N GLU A 203 26.13 5.23 37.51
CA GLU A 203 26.53 4.83 36.16
C GLU A 203 27.71 5.68 35.64
N PHE A 204 28.19 5.43 34.42
CA PHE A 204 29.41 6.10 33.95
C PHE A 204 29.22 7.60 33.70
N ASP A 205 28.03 8.08 33.35
CA ASP A 205 27.72 9.52 33.20
C ASP A 205 27.68 10.28 34.53
N ASP A 206 27.37 9.62 35.64
CA ASP A 206 27.52 10.19 36.99
C ASP A 206 28.99 10.42 37.37
N LEU A 207 29.88 9.55 36.87
CA LEU A 207 31.29 9.48 37.29
C LEU A 207 32.24 10.17 36.29
N GLU A 208 31.91 10.20 34.99
CA GLU A 208 32.70 10.84 33.91
C GLU A 208 33.05 12.30 34.21
N PRO A 209 32.12 13.18 34.66
CA PRO A 209 32.44 14.58 35.03
C PRO A 209 33.35 14.67 36.26
N ASN A 210 33.23 13.70 37.17
CA ASN A 210 33.76 13.76 38.53
C ASN A 210 35.11 13.05 38.69
N ILE A 211 35.60 12.34 37.68
CA ILE A 211 36.76 11.43 37.77
C ILE A 211 38.04 12.09 38.32
N GLY A 212 38.19 13.41 38.19
CA GLY A 212 39.33 14.17 38.74
C GLY A 212 39.29 14.44 40.25
N VAL A 213 38.13 14.27 40.91
CA VAL A 213 37.96 14.46 42.37
C VAL A 213 37.62 13.16 43.11
N LEU A 214 37.13 12.14 42.41
CA LEU A 214 36.80 10.84 42.98
C LEU A 214 38.06 10.11 43.48
N HIS A 215 38.04 9.70 44.75
CA HIS A 215 39.11 8.91 45.36
C HIS A 215 38.83 7.41 45.23
N THR A 216 37.61 6.98 45.53
CA THR A 216 37.17 5.60 45.30
C THR A 216 35.73 5.54 44.79
N TYR A 217 35.52 4.79 43.71
CA TYR A 217 34.25 4.79 42.97
C TYR A 217 33.84 3.41 42.43
N ALA A 218 34.64 2.37 42.69
CA ALA A 218 34.38 1.00 42.25
C ALA A 218 34.42 0.02 43.45
N PRO A 219 33.57 -1.02 43.47
CA PRO A 219 32.56 -1.36 42.47
C PRO A 219 31.28 -0.51 42.60
N GLN A 220 30.31 -0.74 41.70
CA GLN A 220 28.93 -0.27 41.78
C GLN A 220 27.99 -1.47 41.54
N ASP A 221 26.70 -1.33 41.83
CA ASP A 221 25.67 -2.35 41.62
C ASP A 221 25.50 -2.70 40.11
N SER A 222 24.88 -3.84 39.85
CA SER A 222 24.55 -4.28 38.48
C SER A 222 23.43 -3.42 37.87
N ILE A 223 23.68 -2.93 36.66
CA ILE A 223 22.79 -2.01 35.93
C ILE A 223 21.56 -2.73 35.37
N GLY A 224 20.49 -1.95 35.19
CA GLY A 224 19.20 -2.44 34.70
C GLY A 224 18.48 -3.40 35.65
N LEU A 225 17.43 -4.03 35.14
CA LEU A 225 16.61 -5.02 35.85
C LEU A 225 16.76 -6.40 35.21
N ALA A 226 16.63 -7.46 35.99
CA ALA A 226 16.54 -8.81 35.45
C ALA A 226 15.20 -8.96 34.69
N GLN A 227 15.25 -9.54 33.49
CA GLN A 227 14.08 -9.63 32.60
C GLN A 227 13.81 -11.05 32.13
N GLN A 228 12.55 -11.34 31.85
CA GLN A 228 12.11 -12.49 31.06
C GLN A 228 11.62 -11.94 29.72
N LYS A 229 12.16 -12.45 28.60
CA LYS A 229 11.81 -11.97 27.26
C LYS A 229 11.49 -13.15 26.35
N THR A 230 10.23 -13.25 25.93
CA THR A 230 9.81 -14.22 24.92
C THR A 230 9.87 -13.56 23.55
N VAL A 231 10.53 -14.20 22.58
CA VAL A 231 10.62 -13.75 21.18
C VAL A 231 10.21 -14.92 20.28
N LYS A 232 9.47 -14.67 19.20
CA LYS A 232 9.09 -15.76 18.29
C LYS A 232 10.26 -16.15 17.40
N TYR A 233 10.27 -17.43 17.00
CA TYR A 233 11.19 -17.93 15.99
C TYR A 233 11.13 -17.06 14.71
N TYR A 234 12.30 -16.72 14.16
CA TYR A 234 12.54 -15.75 13.07
C TYR A 234 12.23 -14.27 13.31
N GLU A 235 11.73 -13.83 14.47
CA GLU A 235 11.67 -12.38 14.79
C GLU A 235 13.07 -11.81 15.09
N GLN A 236 13.17 -10.48 15.23
CA GLN A 236 14.40 -9.80 15.66
C GLN A 236 14.46 -9.71 17.19
N LEU A 237 15.52 -10.25 17.80
CA LEU A 237 15.86 -9.97 19.20
C LEU A 237 16.76 -8.74 19.26
N LEU A 238 16.24 -7.68 19.87
CA LEU A 238 17.01 -6.51 20.32
C LEU A 238 17.17 -6.57 21.85
N ILE A 239 18.40 -6.47 22.35
CA ILE A 239 18.70 -6.23 23.76
C ILE A 239 19.58 -4.99 23.85
N THR A 240 19.18 -4.03 24.68
CA THR A 240 19.90 -2.75 24.88
C THR A 240 20.50 -2.74 26.29
N SER A 241 21.73 -2.23 26.43
CA SER A 241 22.38 -2.12 27.74
C SER A 241 21.81 -0.98 28.59
N ASN A 242 21.30 0.08 27.93
CA ASN A 242 20.78 1.32 28.51
C ASN A 242 21.74 2.04 29.48
N THR A 243 23.05 1.76 29.38
CA THR A 243 24.07 2.32 30.27
C THR A 243 24.38 3.77 29.92
N GLY A 244 24.38 4.65 30.92
CA GLY A 244 24.87 6.02 30.80
C GLY A 244 26.39 6.10 30.54
N GLY A 245 26.86 7.26 30.08
CA GLY A 245 28.28 7.53 29.77
C GLY A 245 28.63 7.56 28.27
N THR A 246 29.69 8.30 27.93
CA THR A 246 30.08 8.61 26.54
C THR A 246 31.22 7.76 26.00
N GLN A 247 32.08 7.21 26.87
CA GLN A 247 33.26 6.44 26.46
C GLN A 247 33.18 4.94 26.79
N ASN A 248 31.97 4.39 26.68
CA ASN A 248 31.66 3.01 26.99
C ASN A 248 32.11 2.01 25.91
N THR A 249 32.54 0.84 26.36
CA THR A 249 32.87 -0.34 25.56
C THR A 249 32.09 -1.53 26.12
N TYR A 250 31.58 -2.39 25.23
CA TYR A 250 30.61 -3.43 25.57
C TYR A 250 31.14 -4.81 25.21
N LYS A 251 30.81 -5.82 26.02
CA LYS A 251 30.89 -7.24 25.66
C LYS A 251 29.60 -7.93 26.07
N TRP A 252 29.04 -8.72 25.15
CA TRP A 252 27.84 -9.51 25.41
C TRP A 252 28.18 -10.96 25.69
N TYR A 253 27.47 -11.56 26.64
CA TYR A 253 27.60 -12.96 27.03
C TYR A 253 26.23 -13.65 26.93
N LYS A 254 26.23 -14.91 26.51
CA LYS A 254 25.07 -15.81 26.45
C LYS A 254 25.40 -17.08 27.22
N ASN A 255 24.64 -17.38 28.27
CA ASN A 255 24.93 -18.47 29.21
C ASN A 255 26.39 -18.40 29.73
N ASP A 256 26.84 -17.19 30.07
CA ASP A 256 28.19 -16.85 30.53
C ASP A 256 29.34 -17.13 29.51
N VAL A 257 29.01 -17.42 28.25
CA VAL A 257 29.97 -17.52 27.14
C VAL A 257 29.98 -16.23 26.31
N LEU A 258 31.16 -15.69 26.00
CA LEU A 258 31.34 -14.47 25.22
C LEU A 258 30.78 -14.60 23.78
N ILE A 259 29.97 -13.64 23.36
CA ILE A 259 29.49 -13.52 21.98
C ILE A 259 30.49 -12.70 21.18
N ASN A 260 31.38 -13.37 20.47
CA ASN A 260 32.47 -12.74 19.71
C ASN A 260 31.95 -11.69 18.70
N GLY A 261 32.63 -10.54 18.64
CA GLY A 261 32.33 -9.44 17.72
C GLY A 261 31.20 -8.49 18.14
N GLN A 262 30.49 -8.76 19.24
CA GLN A 262 29.38 -7.91 19.71
C GLN A 262 29.89 -6.84 20.68
N THR A 263 30.23 -5.66 20.15
CA THR A 263 30.82 -4.53 20.90
C THR A 263 29.94 -3.28 21.00
N SER A 264 28.69 -3.36 20.57
CA SER A 264 27.72 -2.26 20.61
C SER A 264 26.91 -2.25 21.90
N ALA A 265 26.38 -1.10 22.28
CA ALA A 265 25.38 -0.95 23.36
C ALA A 265 24.08 -1.75 23.11
N ASN A 266 23.84 -2.11 21.85
CA ASN A 266 22.70 -2.91 21.42
C ASN A 266 23.18 -4.23 20.84
N LEU A 267 22.78 -5.36 21.44
CA LEU A 267 22.88 -6.68 20.83
C LEU A 267 21.65 -6.90 19.94
N ILE A 268 21.89 -7.22 18.67
CA ILE A 268 20.85 -7.48 17.67
C ILE A 268 21.09 -8.86 17.07
N ILE A 269 20.11 -9.76 17.26
CA ILE A 269 20.04 -11.04 16.55
C ILE A 269 18.89 -10.96 15.55
N GLN A 270 19.22 -11.01 14.27
CA GLN A 270 18.25 -11.12 13.17
C GLN A 270 17.85 -12.58 12.98
N ASN A 271 16.59 -12.85 12.63
CA ASN A 271 16.09 -14.19 12.32
C ASN A 271 16.37 -15.21 13.45
N VAL A 272 15.93 -14.88 14.67
CA VAL A 272 16.26 -15.61 15.91
C VAL A 272 15.89 -17.09 15.84
N ALA A 273 16.84 -17.96 16.19
CA ALA A 273 16.69 -19.42 16.14
C ALA A 273 16.42 -20.05 17.52
N LEU A 274 15.96 -21.31 17.57
CA LEU A 274 15.66 -21.99 18.86
C LEU A 274 16.86 -22.10 19.80
N ASN A 275 18.08 -22.23 19.24
CA ASN A 275 19.33 -22.22 20.00
C ASN A 275 19.74 -20.83 20.50
N ASP A 276 18.99 -19.76 20.18
CA ASP A 276 19.16 -18.42 20.73
C ASP A 276 18.46 -18.18 22.06
N ALA A 277 17.70 -19.16 22.54
CA ALA A 277 17.29 -19.21 23.94
C ALA A 277 18.50 -19.22 24.89
N GLY A 278 18.38 -18.54 26.02
CA GLY A 278 19.43 -18.48 27.04
C GLY A 278 19.43 -17.18 27.83
N ILE A 279 20.36 -17.10 28.80
CA ILE A 279 20.53 -15.94 29.67
C ILE A 279 21.59 -15.02 29.06
N TYR A 280 21.18 -13.80 28.71
CA TYR A 280 22.05 -12.77 28.18
C TYR A 280 22.48 -11.80 29.30
N LYS A 281 23.74 -11.38 29.26
CA LYS A 281 24.35 -10.38 30.15
C LYS A 281 25.28 -9.48 29.34
N VAL A 282 25.53 -8.26 29.82
CA VAL A 282 26.52 -7.34 29.24
C VAL A 282 27.56 -6.96 30.30
N GLU A 283 28.83 -6.93 29.91
CA GLU A 283 29.93 -6.28 30.62
C GLU A 283 30.16 -4.92 29.95
N VAL A 284 30.19 -3.85 30.74
CA VAL A 284 30.44 -2.49 30.26
C VAL A 284 31.66 -1.92 30.98
N LYS A 285 32.61 -1.39 30.21
CA LYS A 285 33.79 -0.69 30.71
C LYS A 285 33.89 0.68 30.06
N ASN A 286 34.47 1.64 30.76
CA ASN A 286 34.60 3.01 30.27
C ASN A 286 36.08 3.41 30.17
N ASN A 287 36.44 4.18 29.13
CA ASN A 287 37.84 4.57 28.91
C ASN A 287 38.33 5.74 29.79
N LEU A 288 37.42 6.47 30.46
CA LEU A 288 37.74 7.48 31.47
C LEU A 288 37.67 6.89 32.88
N VAL A 289 36.58 6.19 33.19
CA VAL A 289 36.29 5.63 34.52
C VAL A 289 36.87 4.20 34.62
N THR A 290 38.20 4.11 34.51
CA THR A 290 38.88 2.86 34.12
C THR A 290 38.87 1.73 35.16
N ASP A 291 38.73 2.03 36.45
CA ASP A 291 38.72 0.99 37.50
C ASP A 291 37.33 0.36 37.69
N LEU A 292 36.28 0.92 37.09
CA LEU A 292 34.92 0.42 37.18
C LEU A 292 34.57 -0.50 36.00
N THR A 293 33.94 -1.63 36.31
CA THR A 293 33.27 -2.50 35.33
C THR A 293 31.84 -2.71 35.79
N LEU A 294 30.87 -2.30 34.98
CA LEU A 294 29.44 -2.50 35.24
C LEU A 294 28.96 -3.78 34.55
N TYR A 295 28.07 -4.52 35.21
CA TYR A 295 27.44 -5.72 34.66
C TYR A 295 25.93 -5.53 34.57
N GLY A 296 25.35 -5.83 33.41
CA GLY A 296 23.90 -5.85 33.24
C GLY A 296 23.27 -7.06 33.93
N ARG A 297 22.14 -6.83 34.61
CA ARG A 297 21.34 -7.92 35.20
C ARG A 297 20.86 -8.92 34.13
N PRO A 298 20.70 -10.21 34.47
CA PRO A 298 20.42 -11.25 33.50
C PRO A 298 19.08 -11.07 32.79
N ILE A 299 19.10 -11.18 31.47
CA ILE A 299 17.93 -11.17 30.59
C ILE A 299 17.74 -12.60 30.07
N ASN A 300 16.77 -13.32 30.63
CA ASN A 300 16.45 -14.67 30.20
C ASN A 300 15.56 -14.61 28.96
N VAL A 301 16.12 -15.04 27.82
CA VAL A 301 15.42 -15.08 26.54
C VAL A 301 14.87 -16.48 26.31
N GLN A 302 13.56 -16.56 26.17
CA GLN A 302 12.84 -17.75 25.72
C GLN A 302 12.45 -17.57 24.26
N ILE A 303 12.67 -18.59 23.44
CA ILE A 303 12.21 -18.58 22.05
C ILE A 303 10.91 -19.36 21.98
N ASP A 304 9.85 -18.66 21.57
CA ASP A 304 8.57 -19.29 21.29
C ASP A 304 8.70 -20.10 20.00
N GLY A 305 8.82 -21.42 20.19
CA GLY A 305 8.84 -22.42 19.14
C GLY A 305 7.43 -22.81 18.66
N SER A 306 6.36 -22.20 19.17
CA SER A 306 5.08 -22.27 18.49
C SER A 306 5.24 -21.58 17.13
N ILE A 307 5.20 -22.42 16.10
CA ILE A 307 5.33 -21.99 14.71
C ILE A 307 4.19 -20.99 14.49
N LEU A 308 4.48 -19.81 13.92
CA LEU A 308 3.45 -19.01 13.27
C LEU A 308 2.70 -19.96 12.34
N GLY A 309 1.46 -20.31 12.70
CA GLY A 309 0.60 -21.15 11.88
C GLY A 309 0.65 -20.59 10.47
N LEU A 310 1.16 -21.40 9.53
CA LEU A 310 1.45 -20.92 8.19
C LEU A 310 0.15 -20.34 7.65
N SER A 311 0.13 -19.07 7.25
CA SER A 311 -1.12 -18.41 6.89
C SER A 311 -1.05 -17.78 5.51
N ILE A 312 -1.99 -18.16 4.64
CA ILE A 312 -2.11 -17.71 3.27
C ILE A 312 -2.51 -16.24 3.26
N THR A 313 -1.64 -15.39 2.72
CA THR A 313 -1.90 -13.96 2.51
C THR A 313 -2.30 -13.64 1.07
N LYS A 314 -2.05 -14.55 0.12
CA LYS A 314 -2.54 -14.47 -1.27
C LYS A 314 -2.96 -15.84 -1.78
N PRO A 315 -4.16 -16.00 -2.36
CA PRO A 315 -5.14 -14.94 -2.70
C PRO A 315 -5.89 -14.38 -1.49
N GLU A 316 -6.27 -13.10 -1.57
CA GLU A 316 -7.20 -12.46 -0.62
C GLU A 316 -8.65 -12.93 -0.88
N ASN A 317 -9.51 -12.77 0.14
CA ASN A 317 -10.95 -13.02 0.01
C ASN A 317 -11.56 -12.21 -1.16
N ASN A 318 -12.23 -12.91 -2.08
CA ASN A 318 -12.80 -12.39 -3.32
C ASN A 318 -11.80 -11.74 -4.30
N GLU A 319 -10.50 -12.00 -4.15
CA GLU A 319 -9.49 -11.61 -5.14
C GLU A 319 -9.79 -12.24 -6.52
N LYS A 320 -9.39 -11.54 -7.58
CA LYS A 320 -9.61 -11.98 -8.97
C LYS A 320 -8.29 -12.30 -9.64
N TRP A 321 -8.09 -13.57 -9.93
CA TRP A 321 -6.99 -14.06 -10.75
C TRP A 321 -7.49 -14.42 -12.15
N ILE A 322 -6.56 -14.48 -13.10
CA ILE A 322 -6.88 -14.67 -14.52
C ILE A 322 -6.38 -16.04 -14.99
N ALA A 323 -7.27 -16.83 -15.58
CA ALA A 323 -6.93 -18.07 -16.25
C ALA A 323 -5.99 -17.80 -17.44
N GLY A 324 -4.94 -18.61 -17.58
CA GLY A 324 -3.83 -18.41 -18.51
C GLY A 324 -2.72 -17.48 -17.99
N GLU A 325 -2.94 -16.73 -16.91
CA GLU A 325 -1.88 -15.90 -16.30
C GLU A 325 -1.19 -16.61 -15.13
N THR A 326 0.08 -16.25 -14.94
CA THR A 326 0.87 -16.66 -13.79
C THR A 326 0.65 -15.71 -12.61
N ASN A 327 0.16 -16.26 -11.50
CA ASN A 327 -0.05 -15.54 -10.24
C ASN A 327 0.82 -16.14 -9.12
N THR A 328 0.91 -15.44 -7.99
CA THR A 328 1.75 -15.87 -6.85
C THR A 328 0.88 -16.10 -5.62
N ILE A 329 0.75 -17.36 -5.22
CA ILE A 329 0.25 -17.75 -3.90
C ILE A 329 1.30 -17.28 -2.89
N ARG A 330 0.88 -16.65 -1.80
CA ARG A 330 1.79 -16.17 -0.74
C ARG A 330 1.27 -16.56 0.63
N TRP A 331 2.20 -16.78 1.55
CA TRP A 331 1.92 -17.06 2.94
C TRP A 331 2.98 -16.41 3.85
N THR A 332 2.66 -16.36 5.14
CA THR A 332 3.60 -16.05 6.23
C THR A 332 3.78 -17.27 7.13
N GLY A 333 4.87 -17.31 7.89
CA GLY A 333 5.25 -18.50 8.68
C GLY A 333 5.91 -19.59 7.83
N GLY A 334 5.93 -20.81 8.38
CA GLY A 334 6.66 -21.95 7.82
C GLY A 334 8.13 -22.01 8.23
N ARG A 335 8.68 -23.24 8.35
CA ARG A 335 10.10 -23.45 8.74
C ARG A 335 11.00 -23.73 7.52
N ALA A 336 12.31 -23.51 7.65
CA ALA A 336 13.27 -23.79 6.57
C ALA A 336 13.51 -25.29 6.28
N ASP A 337 13.22 -26.17 7.23
CA ASP A 337 13.22 -27.64 7.07
C ASP A 337 11.88 -28.17 6.55
N GLN A 338 10.84 -27.33 6.51
CA GLN A 338 9.49 -27.73 6.16
C GLN A 338 9.24 -27.61 4.65
N SER A 339 8.65 -28.67 4.10
CA SER A 339 8.23 -28.76 2.70
C SER A 339 6.71 -28.71 2.63
N LEU A 340 6.17 -28.03 1.62
CA LEU A 340 4.73 -27.80 1.46
C LEU A 340 4.21 -28.45 0.17
N ALA A 341 3.06 -29.10 0.27
CA ALA A 341 2.19 -29.35 -0.88
C ALA A 341 1.13 -28.24 -0.95
N ILE A 342 0.82 -27.77 -2.14
CA ILE A 342 -0.22 -26.76 -2.36
C ILE A 342 -1.26 -27.35 -3.31
N ALA A 343 -2.54 -27.21 -2.98
CA ALA A 343 -3.65 -27.62 -3.82
C ALA A 343 -4.64 -26.48 -4.04
N TYR A 344 -5.37 -26.52 -5.15
CA TYR A 344 -6.49 -25.63 -5.42
C TYR A 344 -7.82 -26.40 -5.48
N SER A 345 -8.89 -25.72 -5.13
CA SER A 345 -10.29 -26.14 -5.29
C SER A 345 -10.96 -25.23 -6.31
N ILE A 346 -11.97 -25.75 -7.03
CA ILE A 346 -12.84 -24.94 -7.90
C ILE A 346 -14.31 -24.91 -7.44
N ASP A 347 -14.63 -25.63 -6.37
CA ASP A 347 -16.00 -25.97 -5.99
C ASP A 347 -16.40 -25.58 -4.56
N GLU A 348 -15.65 -24.66 -3.95
CA GLU A 348 -15.74 -24.19 -2.55
C GLU A 348 -15.20 -25.18 -1.52
N GLY A 349 -14.05 -25.79 -1.82
CA GLY A 349 -13.29 -26.63 -0.91
C GLY A 349 -13.82 -28.07 -0.78
N LYS A 350 -14.68 -28.51 -1.70
CA LYS A 350 -15.24 -29.88 -1.68
C LYS A 350 -14.30 -30.87 -2.34
N THR A 351 -13.60 -30.46 -3.40
CA THR A 351 -12.55 -31.25 -4.06
C THR A 351 -11.31 -30.39 -4.32
N PHE A 352 -10.13 -30.99 -4.12
CA PHE A 352 -8.84 -30.31 -4.30
C PHE A 352 -7.96 -31.06 -5.30
N GLN A 353 -7.21 -30.30 -6.09
CA GLN A 353 -6.21 -30.76 -7.06
C GLN A 353 -4.84 -30.18 -6.66
N THR A 354 -3.86 -31.04 -6.42
CA THR A 354 -2.51 -30.65 -5.99
C THR A 354 -1.70 -30.09 -7.15
N LEU A 355 -0.86 -29.09 -6.89
CA LEU A 355 0.16 -28.60 -7.82
C LEU A 355 1.35 -29.58 -7.84
N ASP A 356 1.96 -29.80 -9.00
CA ASP A 356 3.01 -30.81 -9.21
C ASP A 356 4.36 -30.53 -8.49
N PHE A 357 4.45 -29.47 -7.69
CA PHE A 357 5.67 -28.99 -7.05
C PHE A 357 5.56 -28.97 -5.53
N VAL A 358 6.70 -29.26 -4.89
CA VAL A 358 6.89 -29.13 -3.45
C VAL A 358 7.63 -27.83 -3.16
N TYR A 359 7.11 -27.01 -2.26
CA TYR A 359 7.63 -25.66 -1.99
C TYR A 359 8.26 -25.58 -0.59
N PRO A 360 9.51 -25.12 -0.44
CA PRO A 360 10.10 -24.83 0.87
C PRO A 360 9.30 -23.75 1.61
N ALA A 361 8.90 -24.02 2.86
CA ALA A 361 7.94 -23.17 3.56
C ALA A 361 8.49 -21.77 3.88
N ASN A 362 9.80 -21.65 4.10
CA ASN A 362 10.47 -20.38 4.35
C ASN A 362 10.55 -19.42 3.14
N ILE A 363 10.15 -19.84 1.94
CA ILE A 363 10.11 -18.96 0.75
C ILE A 363 8.91 -17.99 0.80
N GLY A 364 7.86 -18.32 1.55
CA GLY A 364 6.67 -17.47 1.69
C GLY A 364 5.83 -17.30 0.41
N ASN A 365 6.18 -18.00 -0.68
CA ASN A 365 5.48 -17.88 -1.95
C ASN A 365 5.63 -19.09 -2.88
N ALA A 366 4.61 -19.30 -3.71
CA ALA A 366 4.57 -20.28 -4.79
C ALA A 366 3.99 -19.64 -6.05
N VAL A 367 4.70 -19.83 -7.17
CA VAL A 367 4.26 -19.35 -8.49
C VAL A 367 3.33 -20.41 -9.09
N TRP A 368 2.12 -19.98 -9.49
CA TRP A 368 1.12 -20.84 -10.13
C TRP A 368 0.73 -20.26 -11.49
N HIS A 369 0.97 -21.03 -12.55
CA HIS A 369 0.40 -20.78 -13.86
C HIS A 369 -1.02 -21.38 -13.90
N ILE A 370 -2.03 -20.52 -13.98
CA ILE A 370 -3.43 -20.92 -13.82
C ILE A 370 -3.94 -21.53 -15.15
N PRO A 371 -4.46 -22.77 -15.18
CA PRO A 371 -4.94 -23.37 -16.43
C PRO A 371 -6.08 -22.58 -17.09
N ASP A 372 -6.04 -22.41 -18.41
CA ASP A 372 -7.05 -21.66 -19.19
C ASP A 372 -8.50 -22.15 -18.98
N SER A 373 -8.67 -23.44 -18.73
CA SER A 373 -9.97 -24.08 -18.52
C SER A 373 -10.56 -23.86 -17.11
N LEU A 374 -9.78 -23.30 -16.18
CA LEU A 374 -10.13 -23.24 -14.76
C LEU A 374 -10.97 -21.97 -14.48
N LEU A 375 -12.29 -22.07 -14.62
CA LEU A 375 -13.21 -20.94 -14.44
C LEU A 375 -14.13 -21.15 -13.24
N THR A 376 -14.07 -20.27 -12.23
CA THR A 376 -14.91 -20.38 -11.02
C THR A 376 -14.99 -19.05 -10.24
N THR A 377 -16.07 -18.87 -9.51
CA THR A 377 -16.27 -17.78 -8.52
C THR A 377 -15.94 -18.22 -7.09
N ARG A 378 -15.61 -19.51 -6.89
CA ARG A 378 -15.42 -20.16 -5.58
C ARG A 378 -14.14 -21.00 -5.55
N ALA A 379 -13.05 -20.42 -6.05
CA ALA A 379 -11.73 -21.02 -5.93
C ALA A 379 -11.24 -20.95 -4.48
N ARG A 380 -10.44 -21.93 -4.05
CA ARG A 380 -9.69 -21.90 -2.78
C ARG A 380 -8.31 -22.48 -2.97
N ILE A 381 -7.32 -21.99 -2.23
CA ILE A 381 -6.00 -22.61 -2.10
C ILE A 381 -5.94 -23.29 -0.74
N ARG A 382 -5.34 -24.48 -0.66
CA ARG A 382 -5.03 -25.14 0.61
C ARG A 382 -3.56 -25.54 0.62
N ILE A 383 -2.88 -25.29 1.74
CA ILE A 383 -1.49 -25.65 1.95
C ILE A 383 -1.44 -26.79 2.97
N TYR A 384 -0.69 -27.84 2.63
CA TYR A 384 -0.42 -28.99 3.48
C TYR A 384 1.07 -29.05 3.82
N ASP A 385 1.39 -29.59 4.98
CA ASP A 385 2.72 -30.10 5.24
C ASP A 385 2.98 -31.35 4.38
N PHE A 386 4.06 -31.35 3.59
CA PHE A 386 4.34 -32.40 2.62
C PHE A 386 4.68 -33.76 3.28
N ALA A 387 5.23 -33.75 4.50
CA ALA A 387 5.68 -34.96 5.18
C ALA A 387 4.56 -35.65 5.97
N THR A 388 3.65 -34.86 6.54
CA THR A 388 2.55 -35.36 7.39
C THR A 388 1.19 -35.37 6.71
N ALA A 389 1.03 -34.67 5.58
CA ALA A 389 -0.25 -34.35 4.93
C ALA A 389 -1.25 -33.59 5.81
N GLU A 390 -0.78 -32.98 6.92
CA GLU A 390 -1.59 -32.10 7.76
C GLU A 390 -1.96 -30.82 7.00
N ILE A 391 -3.21 -30.37 7.13
CA ILE A 391 -3.67 -29.09 6.57
C ILE A 391 -3.12 -27.96 7.45
N LEU A 392 -2.26 -27.12 6.87
CA LEU A 392 -1.67 -25.98 7.57
C LEU A 392 -2.57 -24.75 7.47
N ASP A 393 -3.15 -24.48 6.29
CA ASP A 393 -4.13 -23.41 6.09
C ASP A 393 -4.94 -23.58 4.79
N GLU A 394 -6.06 -22.86 4.71
CA GLU A 394 -6.93 -22.76 3.54
C GLU A 394 -7.40 -21.32 3.30
N SER A 395 -7.25 -20.82 2.08
CA SER A 395 -7.67 -19.48 1.71
C SER A 395 -9.19 -19.35 1.75
N GLU A 396 -9.65 -18.12 1.98
CA GLU A 396 -11.01 -17.72 1.64
C GLU A 396 -11.31 -17.91 0.15
N ASN A 397 -12.61 -17.85 -0.18
CA ASN A 397 -13.08 -17.95 -1.57
C ASN A 397 -12.50 -16.81 -2.42
N PHE A 398 -11.83 -17.14 -3.53
CA PHE A 398 -11.39 -16.20 -4.57
C PHE A 398 -11.95 -16.60 -5.94
N ARG A 399 -11.70 -15.79 -6.97
CA ARG A 399 -12.33 -15.92 -8.29
C ARG A 399 -11.28 -16.08 -9.39
N ILE A 400 -11.56 -16.96 -10.35
CA ILE A 400 -10.74 -17.18 -11.54
C ILE A 400 -11.63 -17.08 -12.78
N LYS A 401 -11.27 -16.16 -13.68
CA LYS A 401 -11.94 -15.95 -14.99
C LYS A 401 -10.90 -15.70 -16.09
N PRO A 402 -11.22 -15.86 -17.39
CA PRO A 402 -10.33 -15.42 -18.45
C PRO A 402 -10.50 -13.91 -18.69
N TYR A 403 -9.64 -13.31 -19.52
CA TYR A 403 -9.91 -11.98 -20.11
C TYR A 403 -11.01 -12.06 -21.17
N ILE A 404 -12.23 -12.34 -20.73
CA ILE A 404 -13.45 -12.26 -21.53
C ILE A 404 -14.48 -11.41 -20.78
N ILE A 405 -15.36 -10.72 -21.50
CA ILE A 405 -16.57 -10.17 -20.90
C ILE A 405 -17.40 -11.36 -20.42
N THR A 406 -17.60 -11.43 -19.12
CA THR A 406 -18.35 -12.48 -18.43
C THR A 406 -19.54 -11.86 -17.71
N LYS A 407 -20.63 -12.60 -17.59
CA LYS A 407 -21.70 -12.32 -16.64
C LYS A 407 -21.66 -13.34 -15.51
N ILE A 408 -21.85 -12.88 -14.28
CA ILE A 408 -22.13 -13.79 -13.16
C ILE A 408 -23.58 -14.22 -13.27
N ILE A 409 -23.81 -15.54 -13.29
CA ILE A 409 -25.15 -16.13 -13.26
C ILE A 409 -25.29 -17.01 -12.01
N LYS A 410 -26.44 -16.90 -11.34
CA LYS A 410 -26.78 -17.73 -10.18
C LYS A 410 -27.59 -18.94 -10.64
N GLY A 411 -27.06 -20.14 -10.42
CA GLY A 411 -27.74 -21.40 -10.70
C GLY A 411 -28.95 -21.61 -9.79
N THR A 412 -29.80 -22.58 -10.13
CA THR A 412 -30.99 -22.97 -9.35
C THR A 412 -30.66 -23.48 -7.94
N ASN A 413 -29.43 -23.95 -7.73
CA ASN A 413 -28.85 -24.33 -6.43
C ASN A 413 -28.22 -23.15 -5.67
N GLY A 414 -28.37 -21.91 -6.15
CA GLY A 414 -27.79 -20.71 -5.55
C GLY A 414 -26.31 -20.48 -5.84
N ILE A 415 -25.63 -21.38 -6.57
CA ILE A 415 -24.21 -21.25 -6.89
C ILE A 415 -24.01 -20.23 -8.02
N GLU A 416 -23.17 -19.23 -7.79
CA GLU A 416 -22.74 -18.29 -8.82
C GLU A 416 -21.68 -18.92 -9.74
N THR A 417 -21.74 -18.64 -11.03
CA THR A 417 -20.76 -19.10 -12.03
C THR A 417 -20.51 -18.01 -13.08
N TYR A 418 -19.35 -18.06 -13.72
CA TYR A 418 -19.05 -17.22 -14.88
C TYR A 418 -19.62 -17.84 -16.15
N ARG A 419 -20.42 -17.07 -16.89
CA ARG A 419 -20.78 -17.39 -18.28
C ARG A 419 -20.22 -16.33 -19.22
N ALA A 420 -19.68 -16.74 -20.36
CA ALA A 420 -19.27 -15.83 -21.43
C ALA A 420 -20.46 -14.95 -21.86
N TYR A 421 -20.20 -13.66 -22.05
CA TYR A 421 -21.22 -12.72 -22.49
C TYR A 421 -21.69 -13.07 -23.90
N ASN A 422 -22.98 -13.30 -24.06
CA ASN A 422 -23.58 -13.68 -25.34
C ASN A 422 -24.32 -12.46 -25.90
N ASN A 423 -23.78 -11.85 -26.97
CA ASN A 423 -24.35 -10.65 -27.57
C ASN A 423 -25.83 -10.81 -28.03
N LYS A 424 -26.29 -12.03 -28.35
CA LYS A 424 -27.69 -12.32 -28.71
C LYS A 424 -28.61 -12.48 -27.49
N LEU A 425 -28.14 -13.15 -26.43
CA LEU A 425 -28.94 -13.48 -25.23
C LEU A 425 -28.84 -12.42 -24.13
N ASP A 426 -27.63 -11.98 -23.81
CA ASP A 426 -27.39 -10.98 -22.77
C ASP A 426 -27.68 -9.56 -23.23
N LYS A 427 -27.84 -9.38 -24.55
CA LYS A 427 -28.13 -8.15 -25.29
C LYS A 427 -27.33 -6.95 -24.78
N TRP A 428 -26.38 -6.50 -25.59
CA TRP A 428 -25.60 -5.28 -25.37
C TRP A 428 -26.41 -4.26 -24.58
N GLY A 429 -26.03 -4.03 -23.31
CA GLY A 429 -26.65 -2.96 -22.52
C GLY A 429 -26.55 -1.70 -23.37
N PHE A 430 -27.65 -1.01 -23.65
CA PHE A 430 -28.72 -0.71 -22.70
C PHE A 430 -30.11 -1.02 -23.27
N GLY A 431 -30.80 -1.99 -22.66
CA GLY A 431 -32.26 -2.24 -22.71
C GLY A 431 -32.98 -2.24 -24.07
N ASN A 432 -33.39 -3.41 -24.56
CA ASN A 432 -34.80 -3.73 -24.93
C ASN A 432 -34.93 -5.20 -25.39
N THR A 433 -36.08 -5.83 -25.17
CA THR A 433 -36.26 -7.30 -25.23
C THR A 433 -36.48 -7.85 -26.66
N GLN A 434 -36.92 -9.10 -26.78
CA GLN A 434 -36.57 -9.98 -27.93
C GLN A 434 -37.29 -9.69 -29.26
N ALA A 435 -38.22 -8.73 -29.34
CA ALA A 435 -39.00 -8.45 -30.55
C ALA A 435 -38.47 -7.28 -31.43
N GLU A 436 -37.52 -6.46 -30.94
CA GLU A 436 -37.37 -5.07 -31.42
C GLU A 436 -36.05 -4.71 -32.12
N MET A 437 -35.30 -5.69 -32.66
CA MET A 437 -34.03 -5.44 -33.38
C MET A 437 -34.04 -5.92 -34.85
N TRP A 438 -35.20 -5.76 -35.51
CA TRP A 438 -35.56 -6.19 -36.88
C TRP A 438 -35.99 -7.68 -37.02
N PRO A 439 -36.94 -7.98 -37.92
CA PRO A 439 -37.57 -9.30 -38.03
C PRO A 439 -36.68 -10.34 -38.73
N GLU A 440 -36.98 -11.63 -38.50
CA GLU A 440 -36.29 -12.74 -39.16
C GLU A 440 -36.48 -12.76 -40.69
N VAL A 441 -35.55 -13.45 -41.35
CA VAL A 441 -35.46 -13.58 -42.80
C VAL A 441 -36.67 -14.36 -43.32
N GLY A 442 -37.64 -13.64 -43.91
CA GLY A 442 -38.84 -14.25 -44.52
C GLY A 442 -40.13 -13.44 -44.38
N TRP A 443 -40.18 -12.43 -43.51
CA TRP A 443 -41.41 -11.71 -43.14
C TRP A 443 -42.25 -11.12 -44.30
N TYR A 444 -41.63 -10.78 -45.44
CA TYR A 444 -42.32 -10.25 -46.63
C TYR A 444 -43.04 -11.34 -47.45
N SER A 445 -42.76 -12.63 -47.20
CA SER A 445 -43.34 -13.75 -47.96
C SER A 445 -44.66 -14.28 -47.39
N THR A 446 -45.05 -13.81 -46.20
CA THR A 446 -46.28 -14.23 -45.50
C THR A 446 -47.37 -13.18 -45.51
N TRP A 447 -47.19 -12.06 -46.21
CA TRP A 447 -48.28 -11.10 -46.46
C TRP A 447 -49.06 -11.52 -47.70
N ASP A 448 -50.31 -11.95 -47.51
CA ASP A 448 -51.27 -12.02 -48.61
C ASP A 448 -51.77 -10.60 -48.94
N TYR A 449 -51.10 -9.97 -49.90
CA TYR A 449 -51.46 -8.64 -50.40
C TYR A 449 -52.84 -8.58 -51.10
N GLN A 450 -53.51 -9.72 -51.36
CA GLN A 450 -54.79 -9.72 -52.09
C GLN A 450 -56.01 -9.48 -51.20
N THR A 451 -55.97 -9.88 -49.92
CA THR A 451 -57.13 -9.83 -49.02
C THR A 451 -57.10 -8.67 -48.03
N GLY A 452 -55.94 -8.07 -47.77
CA GLY A 452 -55.81 -6.87 -46.93
C GLY A 452 -56.07 -7.06 -45.44
N ILE A 453 -56.16 -8.31 -44.96
CA ILE A 453 -56.44 -8.65 -43.55
C ILE A 453 -55.15 -8.96 -42.80
N ASP A 454 -54.96 -8.34 -41.63
CA ASP A 454 -53.89 -8.67 -40.69
C ASP A 454 -54.15 -10.04 -40.02
N PRO A 455 -53.26 -11.04 -40.18
CA PRO A 455 -53.51 -12.40 -39.68
C PRO A 455 -53.28 -12.56 -38.16
N PHE A 456 -52.85 -11.53 -37.44
CA PHE A 456 -52.60 -11.58 -35.98
C PHE A 456 -53.64 -10.80 -35.17
N ILE A 457 -54.34 -9.84 -35.77
CA ILE A 457 -55.44 -9.08 -35.14
C ILE A 457 -56.75 -9.08 -35.94
N ASP A 458 -56.82 -9.87 -37.03
CA ASP A 458 -58.00 -10.11 -37.87
C ASP A 458 -58.65 -8.81 -38.42
N LYS A 459 -57.80 -7.84 -38.75
CA LYS A 459 -58.20 -6.47 -39.11
C LYS A 459 -57.93 -6.16 -40.57
N VAL A 460 -58.96 -5.75 -41.29
CA VAL A 460 -58.88 -5.33 -42.70
C VAL A 460 -58.36 -3.90 -42.80
N TYR A 461 -57.39 -3.67 -43.68
CA TYR A 461 -56.88 -2.35 -44.06
C TYR A 461 -57.41 -1.93 -45.45
N ASP A 462 -57.61 -0.62 -45.63
CA ASP A 462 -58.12 -0.05 -46.87
C ASP A 462 -57.08 -0.12 -47.99
N GLN A 463 -57.44 -0.69 -49.14
CA GLN A 463 -56.47 -1.19 -50.14
C GLN A 463 -55.63 -0.08 -50.80
N ASP A 464 -56.17 1.14 -50.91
CA ASP A 464 -55.52 2.24 -51.63
C ASP A 464 -54.32 2.87 -50.88
N VAL A 465 -54.14 2.59 -49.58
CA VAL A 465 -53.03 3.17 -48.78
C VAL A 465 -51.75 2.33 -48.87
N GLY A 466 -51.88 1.00 -48.99
CA GLY A 466 -50.72 0.10 -49.09
C GLY A 466 -50.00 0.19 -50.44
N ASP A 467 -50.76 0.38 -51.51
CA ASP A 467 -50.30 0.23 -52.89
C ASP A 467 -49.47 1.43 -53.40
N GLY A 468 -49.52 2.58 -52.73
CA GLY A 468 -48.70 3.76 -53.07
C GLY A 468 -47.30 3.78 -52.44
N VAL A 469 -47.19 3.35 -51.16
CA VAL A 469 -45.99 3.50 -50.34
C VAL A 469 -44.94 2.42 -50.64
N PHE A 470 -45.37 1.16 -50.80
CA PHE A 470 -44.46 0.02 -50.93
C PHE A 470 -44.18 -0.40 -52.38
N LYS A 471 -45.04 -0.03 -53.33
CA LYS A 471 -44.93 -0.43 -54.75
C LYS A 471 -43.81 0.31 -55.51
N ASN A 472 -43.37 1.45 -54.97
CA ASN A 472 -42.34 2.31 -55.57
C ASN A 472 -40.99 2.27 -54.84
N ALA A 473 -40.94 1.82 -53.58
CA ALA A 473 -39.71 1.71 -52.81
C ALA A 473 -38.95 0.43 -53.17
N LYS A 474 -37.73 0.54 -53.71
CA LYS A 474 -36.91 -0.60 -54.12
C LYS A 474 -35.88 -0.95 -53.07
N SER A 475 -35.58 -2.25 -52.91
CA SER A 475 -34.54 -2.75 -52.00
C SER A 475 -33.13 -2.22 -52.32
N SER A 476 -32.90 -1.71 -53.53
CA SER A 476 -31.68 -1.02 -53.95
C SER A 476 -31.51 0.39 -53.38
N GLU A 477 -32.55 0.98 -52.78
CA GLU A 477 -32.58 2.41 -52.39
C GLU A 477 -32.18 2.64 -50.91
N PHE A 478 -31.99 1.57 -50.13
CA PHE A 478 -31.66 1.64 -48.71
C PHE A 478 -30.43 0.80 -48.33
N THR A 479 -29.28 1.14 -48.91
CA THR A 479 -27.99 0.56 -48.51
C THR A 479 -27.40 1.27 -47.28
N ASP A 480 -27.77 0.73 -46.12
CA ASP A 480 -27.13 0.88 -44.79
C ASP A 480 -27.34 2.14 -43.92
N TRP A 481 -27.00 1.95 -42.63
CA TRP A 481 -27.13 2.92 -41.54
C TRP A 481 -26.16 4.12 -41.63
N SER A 482 -25.01 3.97 -42.30
CA SER A 482 -24.12 5.09 -42.60
C SER A 482 -24.80 6.06 -43.56
N SER A 483 -25.58 5.55 -44.52
CA SER A 483 -26.40 6.37 -45.43
C SER A 483 -27.52 7.14 -44.71
N TYR A 484 -28.06 6.62 -43.60
CA TYR A 484 -29.04 7.37 -42.77
C TYR A 484 -28.38 8.50 -41.97
N VAL A 485 -27.14 8.31 -41.51
CA VAL A 485 -26.33 9.40 -40.91
C VAL A 485 -25.94 10.43 -41.97
N LYS A 486 -25.59 9.99 -43.20
CA LYS A 486 -25.39 10.88 -44.36
C LYS A 486 -26.64 11.66 -44.76
N ALA A 487 -27.84 11.15 -44.54
CA ALA A 487 -29.07 11.89 -44.83
C ALA A 487 -29.21 13.17 -43.98
N PHE A 488 -28.55 13.23 -42.82
CA PHE A 488 -28.39 14.44 -42.00
C PHE A 488 -26.98 15.06 -42.10
N GLY A 489 -26.16 14.61 -43.07
CA GLY A 489 -24.77 15.02 -43.26
C GLY A 489 -24.28 14.74 -44.69
N GLU A 490 -24.44 15.74 -45.56
CA GLU A 490 -23.95 15.80 -46.95
C GLU A 490 -24.88 15.24 -48.07
N HIS A 491 -25.99 15.96 -48.24
CA HIS A 491 -26.76 16.22 -49.48
C HIS A 491 -27.98 15.37 -49.92
N ASN A 492 -29.14 16.06 -49.86
CA ASN A 492 -30.27 16.11 -50.80
C ASN A 492 -31.25 14.92 -50.94
N CYS A 493 -32.36 15.01 -50.18
CA CYS A 493 -33.71 14.67 -50.67
C CYS A 493 -34.65 15.87 -50.41
N TYR A 494 -35.56 16.17 -51.34
CA TYR A 494 -36.29 17.45 -51.45
C TYR A 494 -37.84 17.32 -51.34
N TRP A 495 -38.47 18.38 -50.81
CA TRP A 495 -39.67 19.11 -51.32
C TRP A 495 -40.69 18.27 -52.16
N TYR A 496 -41.97 18.05 -51.80
CA TYR A 496 -42.95 18.90 -51.06
C TYR A 496 -44.07 18.07 -50.35
N GLY A 497 -45.10 18.77 -49.81
CA GLY A 497 -46.49 18.26 -49.79
C GLY A 497 -46.99 17.52 -48.54
N PHE A 498 -47.05 18.19 -47.39
CA PHE A 498 -47.79 17.79 -46.18
C PHE A 498 -47.68 16.33 -45.73
N ILE A 499 -46.50 15.99 -45.17
CA ILE A 499 -46.36 14.83 -44.30
C ILE A 499 -46.70 15.27 -42.86
N TYR A 500 -47.50 14.45 -42.18
CA TYR A 500 -48.07 14.56 -40.82
C TYR A 500 -49.48 15.15 -40.72
N SER A 501 -50.42 14.30 -40.28
CA SER A 501 -51.75 14.67 -39.83
C SER A 501 -51.83 14.63 -38.29
N PHE A 502 -52.87 15.28 -37.76
CA PHE A 502 -53.17 15.51 -36.33
C PHE A 502 -53.02 14.28 -35.39
N ILE A 503 -53.08 13.06 -35.93
CA ILE A 503 -52.93 11.79 -35.19
C ILE A 503 -51.48 11.55 -34.71
N ALA A 504 -50.48 12.15 -35.36
CA ALA A 504 -49.08 12.06 -34.93
C ALA A 504 -48.84 12.76 -33.57
N THR A 505 -49.54 13.88 -33.33
CA THR A 505 -49.33 14.78 -32.18
C THR A 505 -49.89 14.25 -30.86
N GLU A 506 -50.90 13.37 -30.89
CA GLU A 506 -51.51 12.79 -29.68
C GLU A 506 -50.85 11.46 -29.24
N ASN A 507 -50.36 10.64 -30.17
CA ASN A 507 -49.75 9.35 -29.82
C ASN A 507 -48.40 9.46 -29.07
N TRP A 508 -47.65 10.55 -29.28
CA TRP A 508 -46.44 10.85 -28.52
C TRP A 508 -46.77 11.15 -27.04
N LYS A 509 -47.76 12.01 -26.78
CA LYS A 509 -48.14 12.45 -25.42
C LYS A 509 -48.47 11.28 -24.46
N ALA A 510 -48.97 10.16 -25.00
CA ALA A 510 -49.35 8.97 -24.22
C ALA A 510 -48.20 8.02 -23.81
N LYS A 511 -47.03 8.06 -24.48
CA LYS A 511 -45.93 7.08 -24.26
C LYS A 511 -44.70 7.64 -23.53
N LYS A 512 -44.75 8.89 -23.06
CA LYS A 512 -43.56 9.63 -22.58
C LYS A 512 -43.04 9.28 -21.18
N SER A 513 -43.77 8.50 -20.39
CA SER A 513 -43.44 8.17 -18.99
C SER A 513 -42.74 6.82 -18.80
N SER A 514 -42.43 6.08 -19.88
CA SER A 514 -41.86 4.72 -19.81
C SER A 514 -40.73 4.48 -20.82
N TRP A 515 -40.15 5.54 -21.39
CA TRP A 515 -39.26 5.44 -22.53
C TRP A 515 -37.77 5.33 -22.15
N GLY A 516 -37.11 4.29 -22.65
CA GLY A 516 -35.65 4.09 -22.62
C GLY A 516 -35.21 3.43 -23.92
N GLY A 517 -35.17 4.20 -25.01
CA GLY A 517 -35.22 3.66 -26.37
C GLY A 517 -33.99 3.83 -27.26
N SER A 518 -34.13 3.24 -28.45
CA SER A 518 -33.09 2.92 -29.42
C SER A 518 -32.94 3.95 -30.56
N CYS A 519 -32.30 3.55 -31.67
CA CYS A 519 -32.11 4.30 -32.92
C CYS A 519 -33.37 5.01 -33.44
N PHE A 520 -34.56 4.42 -33.25
CA PHE A 520 -35.84 5.02 -33.66
C PHE A 520 -36.18 6.27 -32.81
N GLY A 521 -35.72 6.30 -31.56
CA GLY A 521 -35.81 7.45 -30.67
C GLY A 521 -34.96 8.63 -31.09
N ILE A 522 -33.86 8.41 -31.83
CA ILE A 522 -33.05 9.49 -32.39
C ILE A 522 -33.85 10.20 -33.50
N ALA A 523 -34.55 9.45 -34.36
CA ALA A 523 -35.44 10.03 -35.35
C ALA A 523 -36.60 10.83 -34.71
N ALA A 524 -37.19 10.31 -33.63
CA ALA A 524 -38.24 10.99 -32.88
C ALA A 524 -37.73 12.24 -32.12
N ALA A 525 -36.56 12.16 -31.47
CA ALA A 525 -35.94 13.30 -30.78
C ALA A 525 -35.52 14.40 -31.77
N ASN A 526 -35.04 14.02 -32.96
CA ASN A 526 -34.77 14.98 -34.03
C ASN A 526 -36.08 15.65 -34.50
N ALA A 527 -37.16 14.89 -34.71
CA ALA A 527 -38.46 15.47 -35.05
C ALA A 527 -38.94 16.49 -33.98
N ILE A 528 -38.83 16.15 -32.69
CA ILE A 528 -39.18 17.03 -31.58
C ILE A 528 -38.28 18.29 -31.55
N ALA A 529 -36.97 18.16 -31.78
CA ALA A 529 -36.06 19.30 -31.83
C ALA A 529 -36.38 20.28 -32.98
N PHE A 530 -36.94 19.78 -34.09
CA PHE A 530 -37.42 20.60 -35.19
C PHE A 530 -38.83 21.18 -34.98
N GLU A 531 -39.70 20.50 -34.22
CA GLU A 531 -41.09 20.92 -33.99
C GLU A 531 -41.24 21.88 -32.79
N ASP A 532 -40.50 21.69 -31.68
CA ASP A 532 -40.40 22.63 -30.56
C ASP A 532 -38.94 23.03 -30.27
N SER A 533 -38.40 23.87 -31.16
CA SER A 533 -37.03 24.36 -31.04
C SER A 533 -36.80 25.28 -29.83
N VAL A 534 -37.85 25.74 -29.13
CA VAL A 534 -37.74 26.64 -27.97
C VAL A 534 -37.49 25.85 -26.69
N GLU A 535 -38.30 24.83 -26.40
CA GLU A 535 -38.09 23.95 -25.23
C GLU A 535 -36.78 23.15 -25.38
N PHE A 536 -36.42 22.74 -26.60
CA PHE A 536 -35.13 22.10 -26.87
C PHE A 536 -33.95 23.03 -26.55
N ARG A 537 -34.00 24.32 -26.95
CA ARG A 537 -32.95 25.29 -26.62
C ARG A 537 -32.95 25.71 -25.14
N ALA A 538 -34.06 25.63 -24.41
CA ALA A 538 -34.06 25.86 -22.96
C ALA A 538 -33.20 24.80 -22.22
N ASN A 539 -33.21 23.56 -22.71
CA ASN A 539 -32.43 22.45 -22.17
C ASN A 539 -31.01 22.36 -22.76
N PHE A 540 -30.81 22.80 -24.02
CA PHE A 540 -29.51 22.85 -24.71
C PHE A 540 -29.21 24.27 -25.23
N PRO A 541 -28.92 25.25 -24.35
CA PRO A 541 -28.87 26.69 -24.70
C PRO A 541 -27.75 27.09 -25.66
N ASN A 542 -26.76 26.22 -25.88
CA ASN A 542 -25.68 26.44 -26.83
C ASN A 542 -25.98 25.88 -28.24
N PHE A 543 -27.11 25.19 -28.44
CA PHE A 543 -27.47 24.69 -29.78
C PHE A 543 -27.86 25.86 -30.70
N PRO A 544 -27.27 25.97 -31.91
CA PRO A 544 -27.52 27.10 -32.80
C PRO A 544 -29.00 27.23 -33.20
N THR A 545 -29.43 28.44 -33.56
CA THR A 545 -30.77 28.68 -34.10
C THR A 545 -30.89 28.18 -35.54
N PHE A 546 -32.02 27.55 -35.85
CA PHE A 546 -32.34 27.00 -37.17
C PHE A 546 -33.83 27.17 -37.46
N VAL A 547 -34.17 27.23 -38.76
CA VAL A 547 -35.55 27.32 -39.26
C VAL A 547 -35.98 25.99 -39.90
N THR A 548 -35.03 25.28 -40.49
CA THR A 548 -35.21 23.95 -41.10
C THR A 548 -33.99 23.08 -40.83
N PRO A 549 -34.09 21.73 -40.93
CA PRO A 549 -32.95 20.83 -40.76
C PRO A 549 -31.72 21.19 -41.61
N SER A 550 -31.94 21.71 -42.81
CA SER A 550 -30.90 22.17 -43.74
C SER A 550 -30.12 23.42 -43.31
N THR A 551 -30.49 24.08 -42.21
CA THR A 551 -29.81 25.31 -41.72
C THR A 551 -28.85 25.08 -40.55
N VAL A 552 -28.85 23.89 -39.95
CA VAL A 552 -27.94 23.53 -38.85
C VAL A 552 -26.56 23.17 -39.41
N LYS A 553 -25.50 23.83 -38.95
CA LYS A 553 -24.12 23.47 -39.31
C LYS A 553 -23.57 22.38 -38.37
N PRO A 554 -22.71 21.45 -38.84
CA PRO A 554 -22.12 20.40 -38.01
C PRO A 554 -20.97 20.92 -37.12
N ASP A 555 -21.25 21.95 -36.32
CA ASP A 555 -20.28 22.59 -35.42
C ASP A 555 -20.13 21.86 -34.08
N ASN A 556 -19.19 22.33 -33.25
CA ASN A 556 -18.86 21.70 -31.98
C ASN A 556 -20.01 21.77 -30.94
N LEU A 557 -20.88 22.78 -31.01
CA LEU A 557 -21.96 22.95 -30.03
C LEU A 557 -23.14 22.01 -30.34
N VAL A 558 -23.45 21.82 -31.62
CA VAL A 558 -24.37 20.77 -32.10
C VAL A 558 -23.89 19.39 -31.65
N ARG A 559 -22.59 19.09 -31.83
CA ARG A 559 -21.98 17.82 -31.39
C ARG A 559 -22.08 17.63 -29.87
N MET A 560 -21.88 18.67 -29.06
CA MET A 560 -21.97 18.58 -27.59
C MET A 560 -23.39 18.23 -27.12
N ALA A 561 -24.44 18.83 -27.69
CA ALA A 561 -25.81 18.51 -27.30
C ALA A 561 -26.21 17.08 -27.70
N ILE A 562 -25.84 16.64 -28.90
CA ILE A 562 -26.06 15.25 -29.34
C ILE A 562 -25.29 14.27 -28.44
N THR A 563 -24.06 14.63 -28.02
CA THR A 563 -23.27 13.84 -27.05
C THR A 563 -23.99 13.71 -25.71
N GLN A 564 -24.56 14.80 -25.17
CA GLN A 564 -25.32 14.76 -23.92
C GLN A 564 -26.59 13.91 -24.03
N LEU A 565 -27.33 13.99 -25.14
CA LEU A 565 -28.51 13.16 -25.40
C LEU A 565 -28.16 11.66 -25.48
N PHE A 566 -27.10 11.30 -26.21
CA PHE A 566 -26.61 9.91 -26.26
C PHE A 566 -26.11 9.41 -24.89
N SER A 567 -25.45 10.26 -24.11
CA SER A 567 -24.91 9.88 -22.79
C SER A 567 -26.01 9.65 -21.76
N HIS A 568 -27.11 10.40 -21.88
CA HIS A 568 -28.33 10.18 -21.11
C HIS A 568 -28.95 8.80 -21.35
N GLN A 569 -28.84 8.26 -22.58
CA GLN A 569 -29.32 6.90 -22.91
C GLN A 569 -28.38 5.79 -22.41
N LEU A 570 -27.11 6.10 -22.13
CA LEU A 570 -26.03 5.12 -21.93
C LEU A 570 -25.42 5.12 -20.51
N GLY A 571 -26.07 5.77 -19.54
CA GLY A 571 -25.95 5.35 -18.13
C GLY A 571 -25.35 6.32 -17.11
N ASN A 572 -25.11 7.61 -17.41
CA ASN A 572 -25.04 8.64 -16.36
C ASN A 572 -25.31 10.06 -16.89
N PRO A 573 -26.42 10.73 -16.50
CA PRO A 573 -26.71 12.13 -16.87
C PRO A 573 -25.59 13.14 -16.55
N ASN A 574 -24.83 12.88 -15.49
CA ASN A 574 -23.99 13.89 -14.84
C ASN A 574 -22.49 13.75 -15.16
N GLU A 575 -22.09 12.76 -15.96
CA GLU A 575 -20.68 12.49 -16.27
C GLU A 575 -20.20 13.44 -17.38
N THR A 576 -19.40 14.46 -17.02
CA THR A 576 -18.97 15.50 -17.96
C THR A 576 -17.97 14.93 -18.97
N ILE A 577 -18.42 14.60 -20.18
CA ILE A 577 -17.54 14.06 -21.23
C ILE A 577 -16.57 15.16 -21.69
N ARG A 578 -15.32 15.03 -21.25
CA ARG A 578 -14.17 15.69 -21.89
C ARG A 578 -13.67 14.75 -22.97
N SER A 579 -13.62 15.23 -24.22
CA SER A 579 -13.01 14.54 -25.36
C SER A 579 -11.48 14.52 -25.22
N VAL A 580 -10.97 13.73 -24.28
CA VAL A 580 -9.53 13.49 -24.15
C VAL A 580 -9.19 12.31 -25.05
N ALA A 581 -8.93 12.61 -26.33
CA ALA A 581 -8.32 11.67 -27.25
C ALA A 581 -6.90 11.38 -26.76
N TYR A 582 -6.75 10.32 -25.96
CA TYR A 582 -5.45 9.88 -25.48
C TYR A 582 -4.74 9.14 -26.62
N ASN A 583 -3.61 9.68 -27.08
CA ASN A 583 -2.67 8.96 -27.92
C ASN A 583 -2.02 7.84 -27.08
N THR A 584 -2.69 6.70 -26.88
CA THR A 584 -2.14 5.60 -26.07
C THR A 584 -1.29 4.67 -26.91
N SER A 585 -0.23 4.13 -26.31
CA SER A 585 0.60 3.11 -26.94
C SER A 585 -0.09 1.74 -26.92
N PRO A 586 0.23 0.82 -27.86
CA PRO A 586 -0.29 -0.56 -27.82
C PRO A 586 -0.17 -1.22 -26.45
N THR A 587 0.98 -1.06 -25.78
CA THR A 587 1.23 -1.54 -24.41
C THR A 587 0.25 -0.95 -23.38
N GLN A 588 -0.05 0.35 -23.48
CA GLN A 588 -1.02 1.01 -22.59
C GLN A 588 -2.45 0.56 -22.91
N THR A 589 -2.83 0.43 -24.17
CA THR A 589 -4.19 -0.03 -24.54
C THR A 589 -4.41 -1.49 -24.13
N ILE A 590 -3.41 -2.37 -24.25
CA ILE A 590 -3.49 -3.75 -23.73
C ILE A 590 -3.62 -3.76 -22.21
N ARG A 591 -2.90 -2.89 -21.48
CA ARG A 591 -3.05 -2.72 -20.03
C ARG A 591 -4.48 -2.28 -19.65
N ASP A 592 -5.04 -1.32 -20.37
CA ASP A 592 -6.40 -0.83 -20.13
C ASP A 592 -7.47 -1.87 -20.51
N LEU A 593 -7.22 -2.67 -21.56
CA LEU A 593 -8.05 -3.83 -21.92
C LEU A 593 -8.01 -4.93 -20.87
N LYS A 594 -6.83 -5.30 -20.35
CA LYS A 594 -6.69 -6.25 -19.24
C LYS A 594 -7.48 -5.76 -18.02
N LYS A 595 -7.34 -4.47 -17.66
CA LYS A 595 -8.13 -3.85 -16.58
C LYS A 595 -9.64 -3.95 -16.84
N MET A 596 -10.08 -3.59 -18.04
CA MET A 596 -11.49 -3.64 -18.42
C MET A 596 -12.06 -5.06 -18.31
N LEU A 597 -11.37 -6.05 -18.87
CA LEU A 597 -11.85 -7.43 -18.93
C LEU A 597 -11.74 -8.18 -17.59
N LYS A 598 -10.92 -7.71 -16.63
CA LYS A 598 -10.78 -8.27 -15.29
C LYS A 598 -11.96 -7.95 -14.36
N GLU A 599 -12.70 -6.87 -14.60
CA GLU A 599 -13.86 -6.49 -13.80
C GLU A 599 -15.10 -7.35 -14.12
N ASP A 600 -16.03 -7.51 -13.16
CA ASP A 600 -17.26 -8.32 -13.36
C ASP A 600 -18.40 -7.48 -13.97
N ASN A 601 -18.45 -6.20 -13.63
CA ASN A 601 -19.49 -5.23 -14.00
C ASN A 601 -18.88 -4.02 -14.72
N VAL A 602 -17.96 -4.26 -15.65
CA VAL A 602 -17.19 -3.17 -16.28
C VAL A 602 -18.07 -2.27 -17.15
N LYS A 603 -17.82 -0.95 -17.12
CA LYS A 603 -18.27 -0.04 -18.19
C LYS A 603 -17.54 -0.44 -19.49
N ILE A 604 -18.23 -1.14 -20.39
CA ILE A 604 -17.66 -1.56 -21.68
C ILE A 604 -17.22 -0.32 -22.47
N ARG A 605 -15.99 -0.35 -22.98
CA ARG A 605 -15.41 0.68 -23.84
C ARG A 605 -15.23 0.16 -25.26
N ASN A 606 -15.30 1.08 -26.21
CA ASN A 606 -15.02 0.77 -27.60
C ASN A 606 -13.52 0.95 -27.84
N LEU A 607 -12.95 0.04 -28.63
CA LEU A 607 -11.62 0.18 -29.18
C LEU A 607 -11.71 1.09 -30.41
N LEU A 608 -10.98 2.20 -30.35
CA LEU A 608 -11.02 3.26 -31.34
C LEU A 608 -9.77 3.23 -32.22
N PHE A 609 -10.00 3.44 -33.52
CA PHE A 609 -8.99 3.62 -34.56
C PHE A 609 -9.29 4.93 -35.27
N TRP A 610 -8.31 5.80 -35.47
CA TRP A 610 -8.49 7.03 -36.25
C TRP A 610 -7.18 7.49 -36.92
N SER A 611 -7.30 8.17 -38.05
CA SER A 611 -6.19 8.91 -38.67
C SER A 611 -6.36 10.41 -38.48
N ASN A 612 -5.24 11.11 -38.27
CA ASN A 612 -5.17 12.57 -38.27
C ASN A 612 -4.88 13.15 -39.68
N ASP A 613 -4.86 12.34 -40.74
CA ASP A 613 -4.65 12.79 -42.11
C ASP A 613 -5.83 13.64 -42.61
N THR A 614 -5.55 14.91 -42.91
CA THR A 614 -6.53 15.88 -43.41
C THR A 614 -7.06 15.57 -44.82
N SER A 615 -6.39 14.69 -45.56
CA SER A 615 -6.78 14.31 -46.93
C SER A 615 -7.72 13.10 -46.99
N ASN A 616 -7.76 12.28 -45.94
CA ASN A 616 -8.67 11.13 -45.83
C ASN A 616 -9.11 10.90 -44.36
N PRO A 617 -9.85 11.85 -43.76
CA PRO A 617 -10.26 11.78 -42.37
C PRO A 617 -11.23 10.60 -42.16
N GLY A 618 -10.87 9.71 -41.24
CA GLY A 618 -11.68 8.52 -40.95
C GLY A 618 -11.26 7.82 -39.67
N GLY A 619 -12.24 7.16 -39.05
CA GLY A 619 -12.04 6.32 -37.88
C GLY A 619 -13.07 5.20 -37.80
N HIS A 620 -12.75 4.18 -37.02
CA HIS A 620 -13.59 3.00 -36.80
C HIS A 620 -13.63 2.62 -35.32
N ALA A 621 -14.73 1.96 -34.95
CA ALA A 621 -15.14 1.75 -33.58
C ALA A 621 -15.67 0.33 -33.39
N ILE A 622 -14.99 -0.46 -32.57
CA ILE A 622 -15.32 -1.87 -32.39
C ILE A 622 -15.32 -2.27 -30.92
N ASN A 623 -16.08 -3.31 -30.62
CA ASN A 623 -16.36 -3.71 -29.26
C ASN A 623 -15.48 -4.90 -28.85
N VAL A 624 -14.54 -4.72 -27.94
CA VAL A 624 -13.69 -5.84 -27.48
C VAL A 624 -14.45 -6.73 -26.52
N TYR A 625 -14.38 -8.05 -26.73
CA TYR A 625 -15.06 -9.02 -25.87
C TYR A 625 -14.16 -10.11 -25.28
N LYS A 626 -13.04 -10.46 -25.93
CA LYS A 626 -11.99 -11.35 -25.39
C LYS A 626 -10.62 -10.74 -25.69
N LEU A 627 -9.67 -10.94 -24.79
CA LEU A 627 -8.25 -10.73 -25.00
C LEU A 627 -7.54 -12.06 -24.68
N GLU A 628 -6.52 -12.38 -25.46
CA GLU A 628 -5.73 -13.60 -25.32
C GLU A 628 -4.26 -13.24 -25.57
N GLN A 629 -3.36 -13.75 -24.74
CA GLN A 629 -1.92 -13.54 -24.89
C GLN A 629 -1.35 -14.77 -25.60
N ASN A 630 -0.44 -14.58 -26.56
CA ASN A 630 0.19 -15.72 -27.23
C ASN A 630 1.13 -16.43 -26.22
N PRO A 631 1.01 -17.76 -26.02
CA PRO A 631 1.86 -18.50 -25.08
C PRO A 631 3.34 -18.55 -25.51
N ASP A 632 3.62 -18.47 -26.81
CA ASP A 632 4.98 -18.53 -27.36
C ASP A 632 5.69 -17.16 -27.37
N THR A 633 4.92 -16.05 -27.36
CA THR A 633 5.43 -14.67 -27.49
C THR A 633 4.62 -13.71 -26.60
N LEU A 634 5.17 -13.34 -25.44
CA LEU A 634 4.48 -12.55 -24.42
C LEU A 634 4.06 -11.16 -24.90
N GLU A 635 4.72 -10.62 -25.91
CA GLU A 635 4.47 -9.30 -26.48
C GLU A 635 3.29 -9.29 -27.45
N LEU A 636 2.81 -10.46 -27.90
CA LEU A 636 1.76 -10.60 -28.92
C LEU A 636 0.42 -10.99 -28.30
N PHE A 637 -0.63 -10.23 -28.63
CA PHE A 637 -1.98 -10.39 -28.08
C PHE A 637 -3.04 -10.50 -29.17
N THR A 638 -3.98 -11.43 -29.02
CA THR A 638 -5.18 -11.50 -29.85
C THR A 638 -6.36 -10.84 -29.14
N VAL A 639 -6.85 -9.73 -29.71
CA VAL A 639 -8.04 -8.99 -29.26
C VAL A 639 -9.22 -9.41 -30.12
N TYR A 640 -10.22 -10.07 -29.53
CA TYR A 640 -11.45 -10.47 -30.22
C TYR A 640 -12.51 -9.38 -30.09
N VAL A 641 -13.20 -9.11 -31.20
CA VAL A 641 -14.06 -7.94 -31.35
C VAL A 641 -15.42 -8.31 -31.94
N TRP A 642 -16.46 -7.56 -31.57
CA TRP A 642 -17.70 -7.50 -32.33
C TRP A 642 -17.67 -6.22 -33.18
N ASP A 643 -17.63 -6.39 -34.50
CA ASP A 643 -17.74 -5.30 -35.47
C ASP A 643 -19.22 -5.13 -35.87
N ASN A 644 -19.74 -3.90 -35.77
CA ASN A 644 -21.12 -3.56 -36.14
C ASN A 644 -21.41 -3.72 -37.66
N SER A 645 -20.37 -3.76 -38.48
CA SER A 645 -20.43 -4.02 -39.93
C SER A 645 -20.64 -5.50 -40.24
N TYR A 646 -20.30 -6.40 -39.31
CA TYR A 646 -20.42 -7.86 -39.45
C TYR A 646 -21.00 -8.50 -38.18
N PRO A 647 -22.24 -8.13 -37.78
CA PRO A 647 -22.81 -8.44 -36.45
C PRO A 647 -22.98 -9.93 -36.15
N ASN A 648 -22.91 -10.79 -37.18
CA ASN A 648 -23.01 -12.24 -37.08
C ASN A 648 -21.65 -12.95 -37.00
N SER A 649 -20.51 -12.25 -37.13
CA SER A 649 -19.18 -12.86 -37.07
C SER A 649 -18.60 -12.83 -35.65
N LEU A 650 -18.45 -14.00 -35.04
CA LEU A 650 -17.66 -14.18 -33.80
C LEU A 650 -16.16 -14.36 -34.09
N LYS A 651 -15.78 -14.61 -35.34
CA LYS A 651 -14.38 -14.84 -35.76
C LYS A 651 -13.53 -13.56 -35.83
N ALA A 652 -14.12 -12.39 -35.57
CA ALA A 652 -13.42 -11.12 -35.75
C ALA A 652 -12.36 -10.91 -34.65
N LYS A 653 -11.10 -10.72 -35.06
CA LYS A 653 -9.93 -10.62 -34.18
C LYS A 653 -8.85 -9.70 -34.73
N ILE A 654 -8.04 -9.15 -33.84
CA ILE A 654 -6.92 -8.24 -34.10
C ILE A 654 -5.69 -8.76 -33.37
N ILE A 655 -4.55 -8.80 -34.04
CA ILE A 655 -3.28 -9.27 -33.46
C ILE A 655 -2.43 -8.05 -33.13
N VAL A 656 -2.32 -7.71 -31.84
CA VAL A 656 -1.58 -6.57 -31.30
C VAL A 656 -0.18 -7.01 -30.88
N ASP A 657 0.85 -6.51 -31.54
CA ASP A 657 2.23 -6.63 -31.08
C ASP A 657 2.60 -5.42 -30.23
N THR A 658 3.11 -5.67 -29.01
CA THR A 658 3.54 -4.62 -28.07
C THR A 658 5.05 -4.40 -28.07
N SER A 659 5.84 -5.22 -28.77
CA SER A 659 7.30 -5.12 -28.88
C SER A 659 7.75 -4.03 -29.88
N ALA A 660 7.02 -3.86 -30.99
CA ALA A 660 7.40 -3.04 -32.14
C ALA A 660 7.26 -1.51 -31.94
N ASN A 661 7.35 -1.00 -30.71
CA ASN A 661 6.84 0.31 -30.32
C ASN A 661 7.92 1.30 -29.86
N ASN A 662 8.32 2.22 -30.73
CA ASN A 662 9.23 3.34 -30.45
C ASN A 662 8.57 4.53 -29.69
N GLY A 663 7.60 4.26 -28.81
CA GLY A 663 6.96 5.27 -27.95
C GLY A 663 5.96 6.22 -28.65
N LYS A 664 5.70 6.04 -29.95
CA LYS A 664 4.59 6.70 -30.66
C LYS A 664 3.46 5.69 -30.80
N GLY A 665 2.25 6.00 -30.34
CA GLY A 665 1.07 5.12 -30.36
C GLY A 665 0.48 4.80 -31.74
N SER A 666 1.32 4.88 -32.79
CA SER A 666 0.97 4.61 -34.17
C SER A 666 1.16 3.14 -34.48
N TRP A 667 0.05 2.44 -34.65
CA TRP A 667 0.03 1.33 -35.58
C TRP A 667 0.33 1.87 -36.98
N GLU A 668 1.29 1.33 -37.70
CA GLU A 668 1.09 1.24 -39.15
C GLU A 668 0.25 -0.02 -39.39
N PRO A 669 -1.03 0.08 -39.77
CA PRO A 669 -1.74 -1.09 -40.27
C PRO A 669 -1.10 -1.45 -41.61
N LYS A 670 -0.11 -2.35 -41.60
CA LYS A 670 0.66 -2.84 -42.77
C LYS A 670 -0.19 -3.41 -43.92
N TYR A 671 -1.51 -3.45 -43.75
CA TYR A 671 -2.52 -4.05 -44.63
C TYR A 671 -3.70 -3.12 -44.96
N ALA A 672 -3.64 -1.84 -44.57
CA ALA A 672 -4.52 -0.83 -45.12
C ALA A 672 -3.86 -0.18 -46.35
N TRP A 673 -4.68 0.27 -47.31
CA TRP A 673 -4.21 0.96 -48.53
C TRP A 673 -3.35 2.19 -48.21
N SER A 674 -2.55 2.66 -49.18
CA SER A 674 -1.73 3.89 -49.08
C SER A 674 -2.50 5.20 -48.85
N THR A 675 -3.83 5.15 -48.74
CA THR A 675 -4.70 6.27 -48.31
C THR A 675 -5.10 6.18 -46.84
N TRP A 676 -4.77 5.06 -46.16
CA TRP A 676 -4.49 5.05 -44.74
C TRP A 676 -3.01 5.45 -44.56
N GLY A 677 -2.74 6.74 -44.76
CA GLY A 677 -1.52 7.39 -44.28
C GLY A 677 -1.76 8.15 -42.97
N GLY A 678 -0.69 8.37 -42.20
CA GLY A 678 -0.68 9.25 -41.02
C GLY A 678 -0.22 8.57 -39.73
N TYR A 679 0.01 9.38 -38.68
CA TYR A 679 0.19 8.87 -37.32
C TYR A 679 -1.16 8.37 -36.80
N TYR A 680 -1.30 7.06 -36.71
CA TYR A 680 -2.48 6.43 -36.11
C TYR A 680 -2.47 6.60 -34.60
N HIS A 681 -3.65 6.49 -34.01
CA HIS A 681 -3.80 6.41 -32.57
C HIS A 681 -4.74 5.27 -32.23
N PHE A 682 -4.47 4.67 -31.07
CA PHE A 682 -5.14 3.51 -30.54
C PHE A 682 -5.55 3.82 -29.11
N GLY A 683 -6.75 3.40 -28.69
CA GLY A 683 -7.25 3.71 -27.35
C GLY A 683 -8.63 3.14 -27.05
N LEU A 684 -8.99 3.15 -25.77
CA LEU A 684 -10.32 2.80 -25.28
C LEU A 684 -11.10 4.05 -24.87
N ASP A 685 -12.19 4.32 -25.57
CA ASP A 685 -13.09 5.45 -25.29
C ASP A 685 -14.52 4.94 -24.99
N LEU A 686 -15.35 5.79 -24.42
CA LEU A 686 -16.77 5.50 -24.20
C LEU A 686 -17.48 5.36 -25.56
N PRO A 687 -18.48 4.47 -25.67
CA PRO A 687 -19.23 4.29 -26.91
C PRO A 687 -19.82 5.61 -27.44
N ALA A 688 -20.37 6.46 -26.55
CA ALA A 688 -20.98 7.74 -26.92
C ALA A 688 -20.00 8.71 -27.60
N THR A 689 -18.81 8.92 -27.02
CA THR A 689 -17.74 9.77 -27.57
C THR A 689 -17.29 9.27 -28.95
N THR A 690 -17.20 7.94 -29.06
CA THR A 690 -16.68 7.22 -30.21
C THR A 690 -17.55 7.40 -31.46
N TYR A 691 -18.88 7.24 -31.33
CA TYR A 691 -19.85 7.34 -32.43
C TYR A 691 -19.97 8.76 -33.04
N LEU A 692 -19.55 9.80 -32.33
CA LEU A 692 -19.77 11.20 -32.73
C LEU A 692 -18.50 11.91 -33.22
N ASN A 693 -17.33 11.51 -32.74
CA ASN A 693 -16.05 12.10 -33.17
C ASN A 693 -15.50 11.47 -34.45
N ASN A 694 -15.94 10.27 -34.81
CA ASN A 694 -15.49 9.54 -35.99
C ASN A 694 -16.70 9.28 -36.88
N SER A 695 -16.86 10.11 -37.90
CA SER A 695 -17.80 9.84 -38.99
C SER A 695 -17.49 8.45 -39.55
N SER A 696 -18.48 7.54 -39.49
CA SER A 696 -18.34 6.17 -40.00
C SER A 696 -17.70 6.21 -41.39
N LEU A 697 -16.60 5.46 -41.58
CA LEU A 697 -15.93 5.36 -42.86
C LEU A 697 -16.95 5.11 -43.98
N THR A 698 -16.96 6.00 -44.98
CA THR A 698 -17.96 5.92 -46.04
C THR A 698 -17.72 4.64 -46.85
N LYS A 699 -18.72 3.74 -46.87
CA LYS A 699 -18.57 2.40 -47.49
C LYS A 699 -18.23 2.43 -48.98
N THR A 700 -18.39 3.58 -49.63
CA THR A 700 -17.93 3.86 -51.00
C THR A 700 -16.43 3.59 -51.21
N ASN A 701 -15.58 3.72 -50.17
CA ASN A 701 -14.12 3.53 -50.30
C ASN A 701 -13.54 2.36 -49.49
N MET A 702 -14.31 1.70 -48.61
CA MET A 702 -13.83 0.51 -47.87
C MET A 702 -14.06 -0.77 -48.68
N LYS A 703 -12.99 -1.38 -49.20
CA LYS A 703 -13.10 -2.64 -49.97
C LYS A 703 -13.11 -3.92 -49.12
N GLN A 704 -12.48 -3.94 -47.93
CA GLN A 704 -12.52 -5.04 -46.95
C GLN A 704 -12.26 -4.51 -45.53
N THR A 705 -12.67 -5.26 -44.49
CA THR A 705 -12.29 -4.98 -43.10
C THR A 705 -11.03 -5.78 -42.70
N PRO A 706 -10.08 -5.19 -41.96
CA PRO A 706 -8.87 -5.89 -41.49
C PRO A 706 -9.14 -6.86 -40.32
N PHE A 707 -10.40 -7.06 -39.95
CA PHE A 707 -10.80 -7.73 -38.71
C PHE A 707 -11.21 -9.21 -38.88
N LEU A 708 -11.16 -9.76 -40.09
CA LEU A 708 -11.64 -11.12 -40.41
C LEU A 708 -10.51 -12.01 -40.95
N LEU A 709 -9.89 -12.79 -40.06
CA LEU A 709 -8.90 -13.82 -40.38
C LEU A 709 -9.43 -15.19 -39.94
N ASP A 710 -9.65 -16.10 -40.89
CA ASP A 710 -9.88 -17.51 -40.56
C ASP A 710 -8.57 -18.16 -40.07
N GLU A 711 -8.68 -19.21 -39.27
CA GLU A 711 -7.54 -19.89 -38.66
C GLU A 711 -6.86 -20.90 -39.59
N ASN A 712 -7.56 -21.33 -40.65
CA ASN A 712 -7.09 -22.35 -41.60
C ASN A 712 -6.77 -21.81 -43.01
N GLU A 713 -6.74 -20.49 -43.19
CA GLU A 713 -6.51 -19.84 -44.49
C GLU A 713 -5.07 -19.36 -44.62
N LEU A 714 -4.39 -19.74 -45.71
CA LEU A 714 -3.14 -19.12 -46.13
C LEU A 714 -3.46 -17.94 -47.06
N LYS A 715 -3.15 -16.72 -46.62
CA LYS A 715 -3.35 -15.49 -47.42
C LYS A 715 -2.00 -14.96 -47.90
N VAL A 716 -1.85 -14.86 -49.22
CA VAL A 716 -0.66 -14.32 -49.88
C VAL A 716 -1.03 -12.97 -50.49
N TYR A 717 -0.37 -11.89 -50.10
CA TYR A 717 -0.53 -10.57 -50.71
C TYR A 717 0.58 -10.34 -51.73
N ASN A 718 0.20 -10.17 -53.00
CA ASN A 718 1.16 -10.09 -54.11
C ASN A 718 1.59 -8.65 -54.40
N THR A 719 2.83 -8.50 -54.86
CA THR A 719 3.32 -7.24 -55.40
C THR A 719 2.79 -7.00 -56.83
N PRO A 720 2.19 -5.83 -57.14
CA PRO A 720 1.76 -5.49 -58.51
C PRO A 720 2.92 -5.39 -59.53
N SER A 721 4.16 -5.33 -59.05
CA SER A 721 5.38 -5.21 -59.85
C SER A 721 5.93 -6.56 -60.36
N ALA A 722 5.45 -7.71 -59.89
CA ALA A 722 5.95 -9.03 -60.27
C ALA A 722 4.85 -9.90 -60.91
N ASN A 723 5.25 -10.82 -61.80
CA ASN A 723 4.43 -12.00 -62.06
C ASN A 723 4.57 -12.95 -60.86
N ILE A 724 3.46 -13.50 -60.36
CA ILE A 724 3.46 -14.46 -59.25
C ILE A 724 2.85 -15.77 -59.71
N GLU A 725 3.54 -16.87 -59.43
CA GLU A 725 3.15 -18.25 -59.68
C GLU A 725 3.14 -18.99 -58.33
N ILE A 726 1.96 -19.22 -57.76
CA ILE A 726 1.78 -19.99 -56.52
C ILE A 726 1.44 -21.43 -56.91
N LYS A 727 2.14 -22.40 -56.33
CA LYS A 727 2.01 -23.82 -56.66
C LYS A 727 1.77 -24.66 -55.40
N ASP A 728 0.76 -25.53 -55.42
CA ASP A 728 0.49 -26.49 -54.34
C ASP A 728 1.40 -27.73 -54.41
N ASN A 729 1.33 -28.59 -53.39
CA ASN A 729 2.11 -29.83 -53.33
C ASN A 729 1.73 -30.91 -54.36
N LEU A 730 0.61 -30.76 -55.07
CA LEU A 730 0.20 -31.61 -56.20
C LEU A 730 0.65 -31.04 -57.55
N GLY A 731 1.12 -29.79 -57.55
CA GLY A 731 1.62 -29.07 -58.71
C GLY A 731 0.61 -28.18 -59.43
N ASN A 732 -0.59 -27.99 -58.87
CA ASN A 732 -1.58 -27.05 -59.39
C ASN A 732 -1.12 -25.60 -59.16
N VAL A 733 -1.50 -24.69 -60.05
CA VAL A 733 -0.99 -23.30 -60.06
C VAL A 733 -2.12 -22.27 -59.97
N THR A 734 -1.93 -21.24 -59.15
CA THR A 734 -2.74 -20.01 -59.11
C THR A 734 -1.80 -18.80 -59.10
N GLY A 735 -2.22 -17.64 -59.59
CA GLY A 735 -1.29 -16.50 -59.69
C GLY A 735 -1.66 -15.44 -60.71
N PHE A 736 -0.73 -14.56 -61.03
CA PHE A 736 -0.88 -13.51 -62.03
C PHE A 736 0.32 -13.50 -62.96
N GLY A 737 0.08 -13.57 -64.26
CA GLY A 737 1.13 -13.54 -65.26
C GLY A 737 0.59 -13.09 -66.61
N GLY A 738 1.42 -12.36 -67.36
CA GLY A 738 1.16 -12.13 -68.79
C GLY A 738 -0.18 -11.48 -69.10
N SER A 739 -0.72 -10.61 -68.22
CA SER A 739 -2.01 -9.89 -68.29
C SER A 739 -3.28 -10.66 -67.87
N GLY A 740 -3.16 -11.83 -67.23
CA GLY A 740 -4.31 -12.57 -66.71
C GLY A 740 -4.09 -13.22 -65.33
N VAL A 741 -5.20 -13.55 -64.68
CA VAL A 741 -5.22 -14.38 -63.46
C VAL A 741 -5.15 -15.85 -63.86
N MET A 742 -4.19 -16.58 -63.32
CA MET A 742 -4.08 -18.04 -63.42
C MET A 742 -4.88 -18.66 -62.28
N SER A 743 -5.77 -19.62 -62.54
CA SER A 743 -6.70 -20.15 -61.54
C SER A 743 -6.95 -21.66 -61.67
N ASN A 744 -5.97 -22.48 -61.27
CA ASN A 744 -6.09 -23.95 -61.32
C ASN A 744 -5.93 -24.66 -59.95
N ILE A 745 -5.70 -23.94 -58.84
CA ILE A 745 -5.71 -24.56 -57.50
C ILE A 745 -7.18 -24.69 -57.00
N PRO A 746 -7.67 -25.90 -56.68
CA PRO A 746 -9.03 -26.10 -56.18
C PRO A 746 -9.30 -25.29 -54.92
N ASN A 747 -10.46 -24.62 -54.87
CA ASN A 747 -10.91 -23.74 -53.78
C ASN A 747 -9.98 -22.54 -53.47
N SER A 748 -9.01 -22.22 -54.34
CA SER A 748 -8.29 -20.94 -54.25
C SER A 748 -9.16 -19.80 -54.79
N VAL A 749 -9.04 -18.61 -54.18
CA VAL A 749 -9.78 -17.42 -54.63
C VAL A 749 -8.80 -16.27 -54.89
N PRO A 750 -8.65 -15.78 -56.13
CA PRO A 750 -7.89 -14.57 -56.41
C PRO A 750 -8.63 -13.36 -55.85
N LEU A 751 -7.93 -12.54 -55.06
CA LEU A 751 -8.49 -11.35 -54.44
C LEU A 751 -8.38 -10.17 -55.42
N ILE A 752 -9.46 -9.93 -56.18
CA ILE A 752 -9.52 -8.92 -57.25
C ILE A 752 -10.24 -7.66 -56.74
N PHE A 753 -9.88 -6.49 -57.26
CA PHE A 753 -10.53 -5.23 -56.90
C PHE A 753 -11.98 -5.16 -57.42
N LEU A 754 -12.94 -5.01 -56.51
CA LEU A 754 -14.39 -4.88 -56.81
C LEU A 754 -14.81 -3.59 -57.55
N ASN A 755 -13.87 -2.78 -58.04
CA ASN A 755 -14.14 -1.58 -58.83
C ASN A 755 -14.02 -1.81 -60.35
N GLY A 756 -14.05 -3.07 -60.81
CA GLY A 756 -13.96 -3.42 -62.24
C GLY A 756 -12.57 -3.23 -62.86
N SER A 757 -11.51 -3.08 -62.05
CA SER A 757 -10.14 -2.96 -62.57
C SER A 757 -9.63 -4.29 -63.12
N THR A 758 -9.03 -4.25 -64.32
CA THR A 758 -8.36 -5.39 -64.99
C THR A 758 -6.91 -5.61 -64.53
N GLY A 759 -6.50 -4.98 -63.43
CA GLY A 759 -5.16 -5.14 -62.85
C GLY A 759 -4.92 -6.54 -62.25
N PRO A 760 -3.69 -6.82 -61.79
CA PRO A 760 -3.42 -7.99 -60.99
C PRO A 760 -4.36 -8.05 -59.77
N PRO A 761 -4.69 -9.26 -59.28
CA PRO A 761 -5.18 -9.44 -57.91
C PRO A 761 -4.25 -8.74 -56.91
N TYR A 762 -4.75 -8.42 -55.72
CA TYR A 762 -3.93 -7.93 -54.61
C TYR A 762 -3.61 -9.02 -53.57
N GLY A 763 -4.12 -10.23 -53.78
CA GLY A 763 -3.67 -11.43 -53.11
C GLY A 763 -4.39 -12.69 -53.56
N TYR A 764 -4.15 -13.78 -52.85
CA TYR A 764 -4.78 -15.08 -53.05
C TYR A 764 -5.20 -15.67 -51.70
N LEU A 765 -6.41 -16.22 -51.67
CA LEU A 765 -6.90 -17.08 -50.61
C LEU A 765 -6.57 -18.53 -50.96
N LEU A 766 -5.87 -19.24 -50.08
CA LEU A 766 -5.45 -20.62 -50.29
C LEU A 766 -5.98 -21.53 -49.16
N PRO A 767 -6.56 -22.71 -49.47
CA PRO A 767 -7.35 -23.50 -48.52
C PRO A 767 -6.54 -24.45 -47.61
N LYS A 768 -5.20 -24.42 -47.64
CA LYS A 768 -4.32 -25.34 -46.88
C LYS A 768 -2.99 -24.67 -46.50
N ASN A 769 -2.14 -25.43 -45.81
CA ASN A 769 -0.69 -25.20 -45.74
C ASN A 769 0.02 -26.04 -46.84
N ASN A 770 1.29 -25.73 -47.12
CA ASN A 770 2.19 -26.41 -48.09
C ASN A 770 2.04 -25.95 -49.55
N TYR A 771 2.57 -24.74 -49.80
CA TYR A 771 2.65 -24.08 -51.11
C TYR A 771 4.07 -23.54 -51.35
N SER A 772 4.42 -23.38 -52.62
CA SER A 772 5.58 -22.59 -53.06
C SER A 772 5.11 -21.36 -53.84
N ILE A 773 5.71 -20.20 -53.57
CA ILE A 773 5.44 -18.95 -54.28
C ILE A 773 6.69 -18.61 -55.08
N LYS A 774 6.56 -18.57 -56.40
CA LYS A 774 7.60 -18.14 -57.32
C LYS A 774 7.24 -16.76 -57.85
N MET A 775 8.13 -15.80 -57.68
CA MET A 775 7.98 -14.43 -58.16
C MET A 775 9.02 -14.15 -59.23
N ASN A 776 8.62 -13.60 -60.37
CA ASN A 776 9.58 -13.20 -61.41
C ASN A 776 9.14 -11.96 -62.18
N ASN A 777 10.03 -11.45 -63.04
CA ASN A 777 9.77 -10.30 -63.91
C ASN A 777 9.36 -9.04 -63.12
N PHE A 778 10.12 -8.74 -62.07
CA PHE A 778 9.97 -7.55 -61.23
C PHE A 778 10.16 -6.27 -62.04
N LYS A 779 9.26 -5.30 -61.86
CA LYS A 779 9.29 -3.97 -62.51
C LYS A 779 9.86 -2.84 -61.64
N ASN A 780 9.95 -3.07 -60.33
CA ASN A 780 10.49 -2.12 -59.36
C ASN A 780 11.71 -2.75 -58.67
N ASP A 781 12.65 -1.92 -58.24
CA ASP A 781 13.81 -2.32 -57.45
C ASP A 781 13.45 -2.85 -56.05
N THR A 782 12.32 -2.43 -55.50
CA THR A 782 11.85 -2.78 -54.16
C THR A 782 10.52 -3.53 -54.22
N VAL A 783 10.43 -4.66 -53.52
CA VAL A 783 9.34 -5.64 -53.59
C VAL A 783 9.03 -6.14 -52.18
N ASN A 784 7.79 -6.00 -51.73
CA ASN A 784 7.33 -6.43 -50.39
C ASN A 784 6.11 -7.34 -50.52
N THR A 785 6.25 -8.63 -50.20
CA THR A 785 5.13 -9.59 -50.14
C THR A 785 4.93 -10.09 -48.72
N PHE A 786 3.66 -10.20 -48.33
CA PHE A 786 3.25 -10.65 -47.00
C PHE A 786 2.45 -11.94 -47.10
N VAL A 787 2.71 -12.84 -46.15
CA VAL A 787 2.07 -14.15 -46.08
C VAL A 787 1.59 -14.43 -44.67
N PHE A 788 0.31 -14.79 -44.55
CA PHE A 788 -0.35 -15.10 -43.28
C PHE A 788 -0.65 -16.59 -43.19
N THR A 789 -0.22 -17.24 -42.11
CA THR A 789 -0.50 -18.65 -41.80
C THR A 789 -1.09 -18.75 -40.39
N GLY A 790 -2.43 -18.83 -40.26
CA GLY A 790 -3.11 -19.00 -38.97
C GLY A 790 -2.86 -17.85 -37.97
N ASN A 791 -1.89 -18.03 -37.05
CA ASN A 791 -1.46 -17.03 -36.07
C ASN A 791 -0.07 -16.41 -36.35
N LYS A 792 0.61 -16.79 -37.45
CA LYS A 792 1.94 -16.28 -37.83
C LYS A 792 1.85 -15.41 -39.09
N ILE A 793 2.73 -14.42 -39.15
CA ILE A 793 2.90 -13.49 -40.28
C ILE A 793 4.35 -13.59 -40.74
N PHE A 794 4.56 -13.69 -42.05
CA PHE A 794 5.88 -13.64 -42.68
C PHE A 794 5.93 -12.48 -43.67
N GLU A 795 7.01 -11.70 -43.59
CA GLU A 795 7.32 -10.61 -44.50
C GLU A 795 8.51 -10.99 -45.37
N TYR A 796 8.37 -10.81 -46.68
CA TYR A 796 9.45 -10.93 -47.65
C TYR A 796 9.70 -9.56 -48.28
N GLU A 797 10.79 -8.91 -47.87
CA GLU A 797 11.33 -7.70 -48.50
C GLU A 797 12.51 -8.06 -49.41
N ARG A 798 12.50 -7.51 -50.62
CA ARG A 798 13.59 -7.60 -51.58
C ARG A 798 13.90 -6.22 -52.13
N SER A 799 15.14 -5.77 -51.94
CA SER A 799 15.70 -4.55 -52.53
C SER A 799 16.67 -4.89 -53.68
N ALA A 800 16.85 -3.93 -54.59
CA ALA A 800 17.62 -4.03 -55.83
C ALA A 800 17.21 -5.21 -56.76
N ALA A 801 15.91 -5.51 -56.84
CA ALA A 801 15.39 -6.50 -57.78
C ALA A 801 15.60 -6.08 -59.25
N THR A 802 16.09 -6.99 -60.08
CA THR A 802 16.32 -6.74 -61.52
C THR A 802 15.25 -7.39 -62.38
N ASN A 803 14.94 -6.78 -63.54
CA ASN A 803 14.14 -7.41 -64.59
C ASN A 803 14.64 -8.84 -64.87
N ASN A 804 13.73 -9.81 -64.91
CA ASN A 804 13.99 -11.26 -65.04
C ASN A 804 14.60 -12.00 -63.83
N GLN A 805 14.84 -11.38 -62.67
CA GLN A 805 15.14 -12.15 -61.44
C GLN A 805 13.95 -13.06 -61.09
N THR A 806 14.22 -14.22 -60.47
CA THR A 806 13.22 -15.14 -59.92
C THR A 806 13.53 -15.44 -58.45
N ASP A 807 12.56 -15.25 -57.56
CA ASP A 807 12.67 -15.62 -56.14
C ASP A 807 11.62 -16.70 -55.80
N ASN A 808 11.99 -17.70 -54.98
CA ASN A 808 11.08 -18.74 -54.50
C ASN A 808 10.92 -18.67 -52.98
N LEU A 809 9.67 -18.66 -52.50
CA LEU A 809 9.30 -18.80 -51.10
C LEU A 809 8.64 -20.17 -50.89
N PHE A 810 9.04 -20.92 -49.87
CA PHE A 810 8.43 -22.22 -49.52
C PHE A 810 7.82 -22.16 -48.12
N PHE A 811 6.61 -22.73 -47.98
CA PHE A 811 5.84 -22.73 -46.73
C PHE A 811 5.55 -24.16 -46.27
N ASP A 812 6.37 -24.69 -45.37
CA ASP A 812 6.17 -26.01 -44.73
C ASP A 812 6.44 -25.88 -43.23
N GLY A 813 5.42 -25.46 -42.46
CA GLY A 813 5.54 -25.10 -41.04
C GLY A 813 6.29 -23.78 -40.74
N GLY A 814 6.97 -23.19 -41.73
CA GLY A 814 7.62 -21.87 -41.69
C GLY A 814 7.98 -21.38 -43.09
N MET A 815 8.42 -20.13 -43.22
CA MET A 815 8.87 -19.56 -44.50
C MET A 815 10.37 -19.77 -44.71
N SER A 816 10.76 -20.28 -45.87
CA SER A 816 12.15 -20.26 -46.36
C SER A 816 12.23 -19.60 -47.72
N VAL A 817 13.37 -18.95 -48.00
CA VAL A 817 13.63 -18.17 -49.22
C VAL A 817 14.76 -18.83 -49.99
N SER A 818 14.57 -19.01 -51.31
CA SER A 818 15.61 -19.45 -52.23
C SER A 818 15.60 -18.54 -53.46
N ASN A 819 16.66 -17.75 -53.63
CA ASN A 819 16.96 -17.09 -54.89
C ASN A 819 17.88 -18.02 -55.74
N PRO A 820 17.38 -18.67 -56.82
CA PRO A 820 18.19 -19.49 -57.72
C PRO A 820 19.09 -18.70 -58.70
N ASN A 821 19.02 -17.36 -58.71
CA ASN A 821 19.76 -16.49 -59.64
C ASN A 821 20.94 -15.75 -59.00
#